data_AF-K2N8T9-F1
#
_entry.id   AF-K2N8T9-F1
#
_cell.length_a   1.000
_cell.length_b   1.000
_cell.length_c   1.000
_cell.angle_alpha   90.00
_cell.angle_beta   90.00
_cell.angle_gamma   90.00
#
_symmetry.space_group_name_H-M   'P 1'
#
loop_
_entity.id
_entity.type
_entity.pdbx_description
1 polymer ?
#
loop_
_entity_poly.entity_id
_entity_poly.type
_entity_poly.pdbx_seq_one_letter_code
_entity_poly.pdbx_strand_id
1 'polypeptide(L)'
;ALDCGACTVDAVCFAARTSSTSGCECVCADGGYGDTCLPAAVPEGLGPLPPPGADGAEVRCVHGGSISSVDYPDPGVGGLCFVSVTFTAVIVLDLSHFDAPQQTLNITLLQCFLRGLSIKGSGGRVHVNVTSSLLDSGELVFEGDFGTSSQILVAGSTIVTNLRHAISFVGFTVGADSTLLLLDNQIEGNVYALSFFDNVFDGGGAIVKGNTLRATENDDGVVSAVYVETFGVGNGGYLDVENNTMSAANGIHLFGDTTVSSAGLLRVAGSFFASNMLPYDAALIYLDGFLTLEGGAQWRVEGNEVSAASVLIMLKSSYRIEVSGSGTTVALAHNRQVDGSYPFADLASSKTFVKSPARFVVGCNLQGGEEVSYDDVFPEEVEVFGCGTCNEDAACYMPGTESVDRGSCSCSCKEGWHGASCLPLEVPDTFLLPLPERVVDSDTSCVVNQTLTSLTLNMWKTHHCYVGVTFSGRSAVLKFFFNRMPLHLPINITLTGCTFLGGATLQFVGGAEAAESAGVVICVSQTVLRSSVVAFSFALPLHCDIAVTEVDALQSSEVEVSDAIDKTLSVVVLGDVVLAASSLLVSNVKAHSKRYGAIGLHATGPLNLLGGSSLYARYCSFDGYTHLFLVYMLSVRDRSVFALLNNTMASGASFLFQLHGFSVSEYSVLRVVGNGGSVSCVISAHNPWSLQSSSWLDWRDNDVGVGELFCVFSASVSIDDSSVVTLTGCKMGSTGLSGHLLSQADAGYRFVAGCLTVAGRVLTTAAELKLNGVTKVTTVAVCGECTKEGDCFAPLTAAVSDCKCECAAGGHGDVCVPAPVPAGPPPPPPPPPPPPPPPTPPPVGECISDMVYPEVTQSVGSGLSWLCYRNVTFSGGGMSLTVLIEAMTGDVASVTFDGCTWRNGAVLLLLGNAHAAVGSLNIVVTGSTFSDALLSPEGEFPARTNITIRGNRFTVTRLIPRPGLVIDRPSCVAMNGLAISNDSAVVLSGNVFQAVKTSSSAIHVESALKVSWDSLFAVMGNTFHMDGSDTTLIRLGRPRISLSLSVLNNSAVVIRGNVVLKPVKYFLYLPSALHVESWSAVVFQGNDMREIVAAFLSGFHSYIYYNSWLQLSGNLCRVSPSEAFAVVRPAVNLRDSTVSVSGNQLMSSKGTSKMLRIYAGPSDLTNGAIVAACNTVNGGDGAKYDIPSVYDATILTCSEPCVLATSCFPA
;
A
#
# COMPACT_ATOMS: atom_id res chain seq x y z
N ALA A 1 -0.30 -56.60 -36.84
CA ALA A 1 -0.09 -57.63 -35.81
C ALA A 1 1.41 -57.84 -35.69
N LEU A 2 2.01 -57.38 -34.58
CA LEU A 2 3.41 -57.57 -34.23
C LEU A 2 3.42 -58.39 -32.94
N ASP A 3 4.21 -59.46 -32.93
CA ASP A 3 4.28 -60.50 -31.89
C ASP A 3 4.58 -59.94 -30.49
N CYS A 4 3.81 -60.36 -29.50
CA CYS A 4 4.15 -60.16 -28.09
C CYS A 4 5.41 -60.97 -27.77
N GLY A 5 6.57 -60.30 -27.67
CA GLY A 5 7.85 -60.92 -27.28
C GLY A 5 9.11 -60.35 -27.96
N ALA A 6 9.00 -59.38 -28.87
CA ALA A 6 10.15 -58.73 -29.49
C ALA A 6 10.28 -57.24 -29.09
N CYS A 7 11.25 -56.93 -28.23
CA CYS A 7 11.57 -55.55 -27.86
C CYS A 7 12.40 -54.91 -28.98
N THR A 8 11.85 -53.92 -29.68
CA THR A 8 12.61 -53.11 -30.65
C THR A 8 13.25 -51.92 -29.95
N VAL A 9 14.52 -51.64 -30.25
CA VAL A 9 15.31 -50.54 -29.63
C VAL A 9 14.52 -49.22 -29.61
N ASP A 10 13.84 -48.89 -30.70
CA ASP A 10 13.06 -47.64 -30.84
C ASP A 10 11.83 -47.55 -29.94
N ALA A 11 11.38 -48.67 -29.37
CA ALA A 11 10.20 -48.72 -28.51
C ALA A 11 10.54 -48.69 -27.01
N VAL A 12 11.76 -49.07 -26.62
CA VAL A 12 12.14 -49.27 -25.20
C VAL A 12 13.36 -48.43 -24.80
N CYS A 13 14.16 -47.95 -25.77
CA CYS A 13 15.41 -47.23 -25.52
C CYS A 13 15.42 -45.87 -26.22
N PHE A 14 16.14 -44.91 -25.66
CA PHE A 14 16.49 -43.70 -26.40
C PHE A 14 17.55 -44.03 -27.45
N ALA A 15 17.10 -44.30 -28.66
CA ALA A 15 17.91 -44.84 -29.75
C ALA A 15 19.21 -44.07 -30.00
N ALA A 16 19.21 -42.74 -29.85
CA ALA A 16 20.37 -41.88 -30.11
C ALA A 16 21.53 -42.05 -29.11
N ARG A 17 21.31 -42.70 -27.96
CA ARG A 17 22.32 -42.95 -26.91
C ARG A 17 22.42 -44.42 -26.51
N THR A 18 21.83 -45.31 -27.30
CA THR A 18 21.89 -46.76 -27.08
C THR A 18 22.96 -47.38 -27.97
N SER A 19 23.92 -48.10 -27.36
CA SER A 19 24.99 -48.80 -28.07
C SER A 19 24.58 -50.22 -28.48
N SER A 20 23.76 -50.90 -27.68
CA SER A 20 23.20 -52.22 -27.97
C SER A 20 22.01 -52.54 -27.07
N THR A 21 21.33 -53.67 -27.31
CA THR A 21 20.28 -54.20 -26.42
C THR A 21 20.58 -55.63 -26.04
N SER A 22 20.43 -55.96 -24.76
CA SER A 22 20.56 -57.32 -24.23
C SER A 22 19.23 -57.75 -23.63
N GLY A 23 18.53 -58.69 -24.26
CA GLY A 23 17.32 -59.30 -23.68
C GLY A 23 16.23 -58.32 -23.22
N CYS A 24 15.99 -57.25 -24.00
CA CYS A 24 15.08 -56.12 -23.73
C CYS A 24 15.60 -54.97 -22.84
N GLU A 25 16.82 -55.05 -22.31
CA GLU A 25 17.48 -53.92 -21.61
C GLU A 25 18.38 -53.12 -22.55
N CYS A 26 18.43 -51.80 -22.36
CA CYS A 26 19.23 -50.88 -23.17
C CYS A 26 20.65 -50.76 -22.61
N VAL A 27 21.66 -50.94 -23.46
CA VAL A 27 23.06 -50.70 -23.10
C VAL A 27 23.46 -49.35 -23.68
N CYS A 28 23.91 -48.43 -22.83
CA CYS A 28 24.14 -47.04 -23.25
C CYS A 28 25.49 -46.84 -23.94
N ALA A 29 25.54 -45.90 -24.88
CA ALA A 29 26.78 -45.33 -25.39
C ALA A 29 27.24 -44.18 -24.47
N ASP A 30 28.50 -43.74 -24.58
CA ASP A 30 29.04 -42.65 -23.75
C ASP A 30 28.12 -41.42 -23.75
N GLY A 31 27.71 -41.01 -22.53
CA GLY A 31 26.78 -39.91 -22.28
C GLY A 31 25.29 -40.27 -22.26
N GLY A 32 24.92 -41.56 -22.30
CA GLY A 32 23.56 -42.04 -21.99
C GLY A 32 23.44 -42.57 -20.56
N TYR A 33 22.32 -42.30 -19.88
CA TYR A 33 22.12 -42.59 -18.45
C TYR A 33 20.86 -43.43 -18.20
N GLY A 34 20.96 -44.38 -17.24
CA GLY A 34 19.87 -45.25 -16.79
C GLY A 34 19.48 -46.35 -17.79
N ASP A 35 18.51 -47.19 -17.40
CA ASP A 35 18.12 -48.42 -18.12
C ASP A 35 17.49 -48.19 -19.49
N THR A 36 17.17 -46.93 -19.83
CA THR A 36 16.62 -46.51 -21.13
C THR A 36 17.57 -45.58 -21.92
N CYS A 37 18.79 -45.36 -21.40
CA CYS A 37 19.85 -44.58 -22.05
C CYS A 37 19.48 -43.14 -22.41
N LEU A 38 18.86 -42.43 -21.47
CA LEU A 38 18.43 -41.06 -21.67
C LEU A 38 19.63 -40.10 -21.86
N PRO A 39 19.43 -38.97 -22.58
CA PRO A 39 20.50 -38.01 -22.85
C PRO A 39 20.96 -37.19 -21.62
N ALA A 40 20.33 -37.37 -20.46
CA ALA A 40 20.71 -36.79 -19.17
C ALA A 40 20.34 -37.75 -18.03
N ALA A 41 21.09 -37.72 -16.93
CA ALA A 41 20.79 -38.50 -15.73
C ALA A 41 19.46 -38.02 -15.12
N VAL A 42 18.55 -38.97 -14.86
CA VAL A 42 17.38 -38.72 -14.01
C VAL A 42 17.90 -38.68 -12.57
N PRO A 43 17.63 -37.62 -11.78
CA PRO A 43 18.05 -37.59 -10.39
C PRO A 43 17.24 -38.64 -9.60
N GLU A 44 17.85 -39.80 -9.34
CA GLU A 44 17.30 -40.72 -8.34
C GLU A 44 17.59 -40.18 -6.95
N GLY A 45 16.51 -39.99 -6.20
CA GLY A 45 16.59 -39.74 -4.76
C GLY A 45 17.16 -40.95 -4.05
N LEU A 46 18.07 -40.65 -3.12
CA LEU A 46 18.73 -41.52 -2.15
C LEU A 46 19.92 -42.33 -2.65
N GLY A 47 21.05 -42.15 -1.94
CA GLY A 47 22.17 -43.07 -1.96
C GLY A 47 21.77 -44.46 -1.46
N PRO A 48 22.62 -45.48 -1.66
CA PRO A 48 22.27 -46.87 -1.43
C PRO A 48 21.87 -47.12 0.03
N LEU A 49 20.76 -47.83 0.22
CA LEU A 49 20.44 -48.52 1.47
C LEU A 49 21.64 -49.41 1.86
N PRO A 50 22.06 -49.45 3.14
CA PRO A 50 23.06 -50.40 3.58
C PRO A 50 22.48 -51.83 3.49
N PRO A 51 23.32 -52.85 3.24
CA PRO A 51 22.86 -54.22 3.07
C PRO A 51 22.21 -54.79 4.35
N PRO A 52 21.32 -55.79 4.23
CA PRO A 52 20.68 -56.43 5.37
C PRO A 52 21.73 -57.25 6.14
N GLY A 53 22.13 -56.73 7.30
CA GLY A 53 23.07 -57.40 8.18
C GLY A 53 23.07 -56.75 9.57
N ALA A 54 22.88 -57.62 10.57
CA ALA A 54 22.92 -57.41 12.02
C ALA A 54 21.64 -56.85 12.69
N ASP A 55 20.93 -57.80 13.32
CA ASP A 55 20.08 -57.78 14.52
C ASP A 55 19.13 -56.59 14.76
N GLY A 56 17.83 -56.91 14.73
CA GLY A 56 16.72 -55.99 14.91
C GLY A 56 16.62 -55.42 16.32
N ALA A 57 16.60 -54.09 16.40
CA ALA A 57 16.00 -53.26 17.46
C ALA A 57 16.26 -51.75 17.24
N GLU A 58 17.25 -51.34 16.42
CA GLU A 58 17.62 -49.93 16.29
C GLU A 58 16.89 -49.20 15.15
N VAL A 59 16.28 -48.06 15.48
CA VAL A 59 15.74 -47.09 14.52
C VAL A 59 16.91 -46.42 13.80
N ARG A 60 17.18 -46.81 12.55
CA ARG A 60 18.23 -46.19 11.72
C ARG A 60 17.74 -44.83 11.20
N CYS A 61 18.54 -43.78 11.39
CA CYS A 61 18.22 -42.43 10.93
C CYS A 61 18.51 -42.23 9.44
N VAL A 62 17.59 -41.56 8.74
CA VAL A 62 17.83 -41.01 7.41
C VAL A 62 18.50 -39.65 7.56
N HIS A 63 19.66 -39.48 6.93
CA HIS A 63 20.46 -38.25 7.01
C HIS A 63 20.46 -37.51 5.67
N GLY A 64 20.09 -36.23 5.68
CA GLY A 64 20.19 -35.36 4.51
C GLY A 64 19.21 -35.67 3.37
N GLY A 65 19.31 -34.91 2.28
CA GLY A 65 18.52 -35.11 1.05
C GLY A 65 17.09 -34.56 1.11
N SER A 66 16.32 -34.85 0.05
CA SER A 66 14.93 -34.42 -0.09
C SER A 66 14.00 -35.61 -0.32
N ILE A 67 12.87 -35.67 0.38
CA ILE A 67 11.86 -36.74 0.24
C ILE A 67 10.45 -36.16 0.11
N SER A 68 9.61 -36.81 -0.68
CA SER A 68 8.21 -36.40 -0.92
C SER A 68 7.18 -37.30 -0.24
N SER A 69 7.59 -38.41 0.36
CA SER A 69 6.72 -39.37 1.04
C SER A 69 7.52 -40.15 2.07
N VAL A 70 6.83 -40.67 3.08
CA VAL A 70 7.37 -41.59 4.09
C VAL A 70 6.53 -42.85 4.07
N ASP A 71 7.16 -43.99 3.83
CA ASP A 71 6.50 -45.29 3.90
C ASP A 71 6.44 -45.80 5.35
N TYR A 72 5.43 -46.64 5.64
CA TYR A 72 5.32 -47.28 6.94
C TYR A 72 6.43 -48.34 7.09
N PRO A 73 7.08 -48.42 8.27
CA PRO A 73 8.19 -49.33 8.46
C PRO A 73 7.71 -50.80 8.55
N ASP A 74 8.60 -51.74 8.20
CA ASP A 74 8.31 -53.17 8.26
C ASP A 74 7.92 -53.64 9.68
N PRO A 75 7.10 -54.72 9.83
CA PRO A 75 6.69 -55.24 11.12
C PRO A 75 7.89 -55.49 12.07
N GLY A 76 7.84 -54.91 13.27
CA GLY A 76 8.89 -55.03 14.30
C GLY A 76 9.94 -53.91 14.32
N VAL A 77 9.85 -52.90 13.46
CA VAL A 77 10.70 -51.68 13.55
C VAL A 77 10.10 -50.68 14.54
N GLY A 78 10.87 -50.33 15.57
CA GLY A 78 10.40 -49.53 16.72
C GLY A 78 10.26 -48.01 16.49
N GLY A 79 10.32 -47.49 15.25
CA GLY A 79 10.25 -46.05 15.03
C GLY A 79 10.77 -45.51 13.69
N LEU A 80 10.79 -44.18 13.58
CA LEU A 80 11.31 -43.41 12.45
C LEU A 80 12.32 -42.36 12.95
N CYS A 81 13.40 -42.14 12.21
CA CYS A 81 14.37 -41.09 12.53
C CYS A 81 14.83 -40.36 11.26
N PHE A 82 14.75 -39.02 11.28
CA PHE A 82 15.16 -38.13 10.20
C PHE A 82 16.05 -37.03 10.75
N VAL A 83 17.19 -36.81 10.12
CA VAL A 83 18.19 -35.81 10.51
C VAL A 83 18.58 -34.98 9.29
N SER A 84 18.37 -33.67 9.34
CA SER A 84 18.69 -32.74 8.24
C SER A 84 18.00 -33.07 6.90
N VAL A 85 16.79 -33.63 6.94
CA VAL A 85 16.02 -34.04 5.74
C VAL A 85 15.08 -32.92 5.30
N THR A 86 14.92 -32.73 3.98
CA THR A 86 13.97 -31.77 3.38
C THR A 86 12.72 -32.48 2.86
N PHE A 87 11.57 -32.23 3.46
CA PHE A 87 10.30 -32.79 3.03
C PHE A 87 9.63 -31.88 2.01
N THR A 88 9.45 -32.36 0.78
CA THR A 88 8.88 -31.58 -0.33
C THR A 88 7.35 -31.69 -0.44
N ALA A 89 6.72 -32.50 0.40
CA ALA A 89 5.27 -32.68 0.51
C ALA A 89 4.84 -32.72 1.98
N VAL A 90 3.53 -32.56 2.22
CA VAL A 90 2.95 -32.73 3.57
C VAL A 90 2.99 -34.21 3.94
N ILE A 91 3.48 -34.52 5.13
CA ILE A 91 3.61 -35.89 5.63
C ILE A 91 2.50 -36.18 6.64
N VAL A 92 1.86 -37.35 6.48
CA VAL A 92 0.85 -37.85 7.42
C VAL A 92 1.34 -39.18 7.98
N LEU A 93 1.49 -39.26 9.30
CA LEU A 93 1.88 -40.46 10.03
C LEU A 93 0.67 -40.96 10.82
N ASP A 94 -0.03 -41.95 10.28
CA ASP A 94 -1.12 -42.61 11.00
C ASP A 94 -0.58 -43.78 11.82
N LEU A 95 -0.53 -43.59 13.14
CA LEU A 95 0.07 -44.56 14.06
C LEU A 95 -0.71 -45.87 14.17
N SER A 96 -1.92 -45.96 13.61
CA SER A 96 -2.68 -47.22 13.55
C SER A 96 -2.10 -48.25 12.56
N HIS A 97 -1.27 -47.80 11.62
CA HIS A 97 -0.61 -48.66 10.63
C HIS A 97 0.75 -49.21 11.09
N PHE A 98 1.24 -48.80 12.26
CA PHE A 98 2.50 -49.30 12.81
C PHE A 98 2.26 -50.62 13.55
N ASP A 99 2.77 -51.73 13.00
CA ASP A 99 2.65 -53.06 13.61
C ASP A 99 3.71 -53.26 14.72
N ALA A 100 3.48 -52.59 15.86
CA ALA A 100 4.36 -52.61 17.04
C ALA A 100 3.59 -52.81 18.38
N PRO A 101 2.83 -53.91 18.56
CA PRO A 101 1.87 -54.08 19.65
C PRO A 101 2.43 -54.16 21.08
N GLN A 102 3.77 -54.11 21.29
CA GLN A 102 4.42 -54.13 22.61
C GLN A 102 5.65 -53.22 22.76
N GLN A 103 5.91 -52.31 21.82
CA GLN A 103 7.09 -51.42 21.88
C GLN A 103 6.68 -49.95 21.81
N THR A 104 7.42 -49.09 22.52
CA THR A 104 7.29 -47.63 22.39
C THR A 104 7.71 -47.21 20.99
N LEU A 105 6.84 -46.52 20.27
CA LEU A 105 7.16 -45.99 18.95
C LEU A 105 7.98 -44.70 19.07
N ASN A 106 9.21 -44.69 18.56
CA ASN A 106 10.09 -43.51 18.59
C ASN A 106 10.09 -42.78 17.25
N ILE A 107 9.63 -41.53 17.20
CA ILE A 107 9.65 -40.69 15.99
C ILE A 107 10.56 -39.49 16.25
N THR A 108 11.65 -39.36 15.50
CA THR A 108 12.62 -38.26 15.64
C THR A 108 12.75 -37.48 14.33
N LEU A 109 12.58 -36.16 14.40
CA LEU A 109 12.85 -35.20 13.33
C LEU A 109 13.78 -34.12 13.87
N LEU A 110 15.05 -34.20 13.52
CA LEU A 110 16.10 -33.29 13.95
C LEU A 110 16.59 -32.46 12.76
N GLN A 111 16.54 -31.13 12.87
CA GLN A 111 17.02 -30.21 11.81
C GLN A 111 16.34 -30.41 10.44
N CYS A 112 15.11 -30.90 10.43
CA CYS A 112 14.36 -31.17 9.20
C CYS A 112 13.69 -29.89 8.66
N PHE A 113 13.44 -29.86 7.36
CA PHE A 113 12.59 -28.87 6.71
C PHE A 113 11.26 -29.53 6.36
N LEU A 114 10.16 -29.05 6.93
CA LEU A 114 8.84 -29.65 6.84
C LEU A 114 7.91 -28.76 5.99
N ARG A 115 7.31 -29.33 4.95
CA ARG A 115 6.20 -28.67 4.26
C ARG A 115 4.90 -28.71 5.09
N GLY A 116 4.76 -29.70 5.95
CA GLY A 116 3.65 -29.93 6.86
C GLY A 116 3.75 -31.33 7.44
N LEU A 117 3.28 -31.52 8.68
CA LEU A 117 3.37 -32.81 9.37
C LEU A 117 2.11 -33.05 10.20
N SER A 118 1.44 -34.17 9.97
CA SER A 118 0.30 -34.63 10.77
C SER A 118 0.62 -35.98 11.40
N ILE A 119 0.48 -36.09 12.72
CA ILE A 119 0.69 -37.33 13.48
C ILE A 119 -0.65 -37.71 14.12
N LYS A 120 -1.19 -38.87 13.72
CA LYS A 120 -2.48 -39.37 14.21
C LYS A 120 -2.27 -40.49 15.23
N GLY A 121 -2.62 -40.24 16.48
CA GLY A 121 -2.54 -41.18 17.59
C GLY A 121 -3.45 -42.39 17.42
N SER A 122 -3.00 -43.55 17.92
CA SER A 122 -3.72 -44.84 17.86
C SER A 122 -4.07 -45.41 19.25
N GLY A 123 -3.83 -44.65 20.31
CA GLY A 123 -3.91 -45.10 21.71
C GLY A 123 -2.66 -45.84 22.21
N GLY A 124 -1.64 -46.02 21.36
CA GLY A 124 -0.35 -46.62 21.71
C GLY A 124 0.62 -45.63 22.38
N ARG A 125 1.66 -46.16 23.04
CA ARG A 125 2.74 -45.36 23.66
C ARG A 125 3.73 -44.86 22.61
N VAL A 126 3.94 -43.55 22.53
CA VAL A 126 4.84 -42.92 21.55
C VAL A 126 5.81 -41.94 22.20
N HIS A 127 7.03 -41.85 21.65
CA HIS A 127 7.95 -40.73 21.88
C HIS A 127 8.17 -39.99 20.56
N VAL A 128 7.66 -38.76 20.45
CA VAL A 128 7.84 -37.88 19.30
C VAL A 128 8.80 -36.76 19.67
N ASN A 129 9.83 -36.55 18.87
CA ASN A 129 10.79 -35.47 19.05
C ASN A 129 10.95 -34.69 17.73
N VAL A 130 10.49 -33.45 17.71
CA VAL A 130 10.68 -32.48 16.61
C VAL A 130 11.60 -31.38 17.13
N THR A 131 12.88 -31.46 16.81
CA THR A 131 13.90 -30.54 17.34
C THR A 131 14.62 -29.79 16.25
N SER A 132 14.89 -28.51 16.48
CA SER A 132 15.67 -27.65 15.59
C SER A 132 15.17 -27.63 14.14
N SER A 133 13.89 -27.91 13.93
CA SER A 133 13.30 -28.12 12.61
C SER A 133 12.58 -26.86 12.14
N LEU A 134 12.39 -26.73 10.83
CA LEU A 134 11.76 -25.58 10.21
C LEU A 134 10.50 -26.01 9.44
N LEU A 135 9.37 -25.37 9.69
CA LEU A 135 8.10 -25.58 8.98
C LEU A 135 7.56 -24.23 8.54
N ASP A 136 7.22 -24.09 7.25
CA ASP A 136 7.18 -22.75 6.66
C ASP A 136 6.06 -22.47 5.65
N SER A 137 5.21 -23.47 5.39
CA SER A 137 4.14 -23.44 4.37
C SER A 137 2.93 -24.31 4.69
N GLY A 138 2.97 -25.10 5.76
CA GLY A 138 1.88 -25.97 6.19
C GLY A 138 1.62 -25.84 7.68
N GLU A 139 1.20 -26.91 8.32
CA GLU A 139 0.87 -26.94 9.74
C GLU A 139 1.44 -28.20 10.40
N LEU A 140 1.70 -28.12 11.70
CA LEU A 140 2.04 -29.26 12.53
C LEU A 140 0.79 -29.69 13.29
N VAL A 141 0.28 -30.89 13.01
CA VAL A 141 -0.99 -31.37 13.57
C VAL A 141 -0.77 -32.63 14.38
N PHE A 142 -1.28 -32.65 15.61
CA PHE A 142 -1.41 -33.84 16.42
C PHE A 142 -2.89 -34.15 16.61
N GLU A 143 -3.31 -35.34 16.20
CA GLU A 143 -4.73 -35.73 16.16
C GLU A 143 -4.94 -37.06 16.88
N GLY A 144 -5.98 -37.16 17.69
CA GLY A 144 -6.40 -38.42 18.31
C GLY A 144 -5.68 -38.79 19.61
N ASP A 145 -5.75 -40.08 19.97
CA ASP A 145 -5.40 -40.58 21.31
C ASP A 145 -3.94 -41.09 21.41
N PHE A 146 -3.24 -40.67 22.46
CA PHE A 146 -1.88 -41.04 22.77
C PHE A 146 -1.85 -41.78 24.12
N GLY A 147 -1.39 -43.03 24.10
CA GLY A 147 -1.45 -43.94 25.24
C GLY A 147 -0.61 -43.48 26.43
N THR A 148 -0.74 -44.17 27.56
CA THR A 148 -0.04 -43.85 28.81
C THR A 148 1.49 -43.79 28.65
N SER A 149 2.13 -42.88 29.39
CA SER A 149 3.57 -42.63 29.34
C SER A 149 4.11 -42.22 27.95
N SER A 150 3.32 -41.50 27.16
CA SER A 150 3.75 -40.91 25.88
C SER A 150 4.53 -39.60 26.10
N GLN A 151 5.49 -39.31 25.23
CA GLN A 151 6.30 -38.09 25.30
C GLN A 151 6.30 -37.41 23.94
N ILE A 152 5.83 -36.16 23.87
CA ILE A 152 5.86 -35.37 22.64
C ILE A 152 6.67 -34.10 22.94
N LEU A 153 7.76 -33.91 22.21
CA LEU A 153 8.64 -32.77 22.35
C LEU A 153 8.73 -32.04 21.01
N VAL A 154 8.44 -30.75 21.02
CA VAL A 154 8.78 -29.81 19.96
C VAL A 154 9.68 -28.75 20.57
N ALA A 155 10.93 -28.66 20.13
CA ALA A 155 11.87 -27.75 20.76
C ALA A 155 12.86 -27.07 19.81
N GLY A 156 13.18 -25.81 20.07
CA GLY A 156 14.13 -25.01 19.28
C GLY A 156 13.77 -24.92 17.80
N SER A 157 12.49 -25.10 17.45
CA SER A 157 12.01 -25.19 16.07
C SER A 157 11.35 -23.87 15.64
N THR A 158 11.35 -23.60 14.34
CA THR A 158 10.71 -22.42 13.73
C THR A 158 9.55 -22.89 12.87
N ILE A 159 8.31 -22.62 13.31
CA ILE A 159 7.07 -23.09 12.69
C ILE A 159 6.26 -21.84 12.32
N VAL A 160 6.36 -21.41 11.07
CA VAL A 160 5.78 -20.16 10.58
C VAL A 160 4.85 -20.49 9.41
N THR A 161 3.60 -20.10 9.47
CA THR A 161 2.62 -20.41 8.42
C THR A 161 1.62 -19.30 8.21
N ASN A 162 1.11 -19.21 6.98
CA ASN A 162 -0.03 -18.36 6.63
C ASN A 162 -1.37 -19.09 6.76
N LEU A 163 -1.36 -20.33 7.26
CA LEU A 163 -2.58 -21.07 7.59
C LEU A 163 -3.18 -20.56 8.91
N ARG A 164 -4.43 -20.96 9.17
CA ARG A 164 -5.19 -20.53 10.35
C ARG A 164 -4.45 -20.82 11.66
N HIS A 165 -3.73 -21.94 11.74
CA HIS A 165 -2.94 -22.34 12.90
C HIS A 165 -1.56 -22.88 12.50
N ALA A 166 -0.53 -22.64 13.32
CA ALA A 166 0.81 -23.17 13.11
C ALA A 166 1.01 -24.57 13.71
N ILE A 167 0.58 -24.76 14.96
CA ILE A 167 0.44 -26.08 15.59
C ILE A 167 -1.00 -26.28 16.06
N SER A 168 -1.58 -27.43 15.72
CA SER A 168 -2.95 -27.77 16.09
C SER A 168 -3.05 -29.14 16.74
N PHE A 169 -3.81 -29.18 17.84
CA PHE A 169 -4.15 -30.37 18.60
C PHE A 169 -5.66 -30.61 18.48
N VAL A 170 -6.04 -31.71 17.82
CA VAL A 170 -7.43 -32.00 17.45
C VAL A 170 -7.87 -33.33 18.06
N GLY A 171 -8.82 -33.29 18.99
CA GLY A 171 -9.23 -34.49 19.72
C GLY A 171 -8.04 -35.16 20.43
N PHE A 172 -7.06 -34.36 20.84
CA PHE A 172 -5.80 -34.80 21.42
C PHE A 172 -6.04 -35.19 22.88
N THR A 173 -5.88 -36.49 23.16
CA THR A 173 -5.95 -37.04 24.50
C THR A 173 -4.62 -37.70 24.84
N VAL A 174 -4.14 -37.46 26.06
CA VAL A 174 -2.93 -38.10 26.59
C VAL A 174 -3.28 -38.87 27.84
N GLY A 175 -2.92 -40.16 27.86
CA GLY A 175 -3.09 -40.99 29.05
C GLY A 175 -2.15 -40.57 30.20
N ALA A 176 -2.38 -41.12 31.39
CA ALA A 176 -1.57 -40.84 32.58
C ALA A 176 -0.05 -40.93 32.35
N ASP A 177 0.71 -40.08 33.06
CA ASP A 177 2.17 -39.96 33.00
C ASP A 177 2.73 -39.52 31.63
N SER A 178 1.90 -38.92 30.77
CA SER A 178 2.31 -38.43 29.45
C SER A 178 2.59 -36.92 29.47
N THR A 179 3.53 -36.50 28.62
CA THR A 179 4.00 -35.10 28.57
C THR A 179 4.07 -34.56 27.15
N LEU A 180 3.42 -33.43 26.89
CA LEU A 180 3.63 -32.58 25.73
C LEU A 180 4.53 -31.40 26.13
N LEU A 181 5.65 -31.22 25.45
CA LEU A 181 6.63 -30.17 25.72
C LEU A 181 6.83 -29.32 24.46
N LEU A 182 6.48 -28.04 24.54
CA LEU A 182 6.78 -27.02 23.53
C LEU A 182 7.81 -26.06 24.14
N LEU A 183 9.08 -26.22 23.79
CA LEU A 183 10.20 -25.52 24.43
C LEU A 183 10.98 -24.63 23.44
N ASP A 184 11.11 -23.34 23.74
CA ASP A 184 12.01 -22.42 23.02
C ASP A 184 11.79 -22.39 21.49
N ASN A 185 10.53 -22.50 21.04
CA ASN A 185 10.18 -22.45 19.62
C ASN A 185 9.78 -21.04 19.17
N GLN A 186 9.90 -20.78 17.87
CA GLN A 186 9.28 -19.63 17.21
C GLN A 186 8.07 -20.11 16.42
N ILE A 187 6.87 -19.75 16.85
CA ILE A 187 5.62 -20.26 16.32
C ILE A 187 4.76 -19.08 15.85
N GLU A 188 4.43 -19.06 14.57
CA GLU A 188 3.65 -17.98 13.95
C GLU A 188 2.59 -18.57 13.03
N GLY A 189 1.33 -18.23 13.28
CA GLY A 189 0.19 -18.60 12.43
C GLY A 189 -0.63 -17.38 12.02
N ASN A 190 -1.58 -17.55 11.11
CA ASN A 190 -2.40 -16.44 10.65
C ASN A 190 -3.40 -15.99 11.75
N VAL A 191 -4.20 -16.92 12.28
CA VAL A 191 -5.19 -16.61 13.34
C VAL A 191 -4.70 -17.07 14.72
N TYR A 192 -4.09 -18.27 14.78
CA TYR A 192 -3.62 -18.89 16.01
C TYR A 192 -2.16 -19.37 15.88
N ALA A 193 -1.30 -19.10 16.86
CA ALA A 193 0.00 -19.77 16.89
C ALA A 193 -0.17 -21.23 17.34
N LEU A 194 -0.91 -21.44 18.44
CA LEU A 194 -1.27 -22.74 18.99
C LEU A 194 -2.79 -22.88 19.09
N SER A 195 -3.34 -24.03 18.69
CA SER A 195 -4.78 -24.30 18.85
C SER A 195 -5.07 -25.68 19.46
N PHE A 196 -5.98 -25.70 20.42
CA PHE A 196 -6.49 -26.89 21.11
C PHE A 196 -7.99 -27.03 20.85
N PHE A 197 -8.37 -28.00 20.00
CA PHE A 197 -9.75 -28.38 19.70
C PHE A 197 -10.17 -29.68 20.40
N ASP A 198 -11.16 -29.62 21.29
CA ASP A 198 -11.76 -30.76 22.02
C ASP A 198 -10.73 -31.67 22.72
N ASN A 199 -9.95 -31.13 23.67
CA ASN A 199 -8.85 -31.86 24.30
C ASN A 199 -9.10 -32.18 25.77
N VAL A 200 -8.52 -33.29 26.23
CA VAL A 200 -8.61 -33.76 27.62
C VAL A 200 -7.25 -34.19 28.13
N PHE A 201 -6.85 -33.62 29.27
CA PHE A 201 -5.64 -33.97 30.01
C PHE A 201 -6.03 -34.69 31.30
N ASP A 202 -5.86 -36.02 31.30
CA ASP A 202 -6.26 -36.92 32.38
C ASP A 202 -5.01 -37.62 32.96
N GLY A 203 -4.42 -37.03 34.01
CA GLY A 203 -3.18 -37.52 34.63
C GLY A 203 -1.89 -37.31 33.81
N GLY A 204 -1.98 -36.65 32.66
CA GLY A 204 -0.86 -36.15 31.84
C GLY A 204 -1.06 -34.66 31.51
N GLY A 205 -0.13 -34.03 30.80
CA GLY A 205 -0.27 -32.60 30.53
C GLY A 205 0.69 -31.99 29.52
N ALA A 206 0.54 -30.68 29.32
CA ALA A 206 1.31 -29.88 28.39
C ALA A 206 2.08 -28.76 29.09
N ILE A 207 3.35 -28.57 28.72
CA ILE A 207 4.20 -27.44 29.11
C ILE A 207 4.54 -26.66 27.85
N VAL A 208 4.19 -25.39 27.83
CA VAL A 208 4.52 -24.43 26.78
C VAL A 208 5.44 -23.39 27.40
N LYS A 209 6.75 -23.52 27.17
CA LYS A 209 7.76 -22.70 27.85
C LYS A 209 8.79 -22.06 26.92
N GLY A 210 9.10 -20.78 27.14
CA GLY A 210 10.19 -20.09 26.41
C GLY A 210 9.90 -19.79 24.95
N ASN A 211 8.66 -19.99 24.47
CA ASN A 211 8.33 -19.83 23.05
C ASN A 211 8.04 -18.37 22.70
N THR A 212 8.27 -18.04 21.43
CA THR A 212 7.70 -16.84 20.79
C THR A 212 6.45 -17.26 20.01
N LEU A 213 5.28 -16.77 20.41
CA LEU A 213 3.99 -17.12 19.82
C LEU A 213 3.37 -15.88 19.14
N ARG A 214 3.14 -15.93 17.83
CA ARG A 214 2.63 -14.79 17.05
C ARG A 214 1.42 -15.16 16.19
N ALA A 215 0.46 -14.24 16.10
CA ALA A 215 -0.65 -14.32 15.16
C ALA A 215 -0.81 -13.01 14.36
N THR A 216 -1.01 -13.11 13.05
CA THR A 216 -0.81 -11.98 12.11
C THR A 216 -2.09 -11.38 11.52
N GLU A 217 -3.23 -12.05 11.59
CA GLU A 217 -4.49 -11.55 11.02
C GLU A 217 -5.06 -10.38 11.85
N ASN A 218 -5.63 -9.37 11.16
CA ASN A 218 -6.01 -8.09 11.77
C ASN A 218 -7.52 -7.77 11.72
N ASP A 219 -8.41 -8.72 11.40
CA ASP A 219 -9.81 -8.37 11.03
C ASP A 219 -10.92 -8.85 12.01
N ASP A 220 -10.71 -9.85 12.87
CA ASP A 220 -11.87 -10.55 13.51
C ASP A 220 -11.90 -10.64 15.06
N GLY A 221 -10.94 -10.10 15.82
CA GLY A 221 -10.96 -10.13 17.30
C GLY A 221 -10.86 -11.53 17.96
N VAL A 222 -10.87 -12.61 17.17
CA VAL A 222 -10.65 -14.01 17.61
C VAL A 222 -9.16 -14.38 17.59
N VAL A 223 -8.32 -13.53 16.99
CA VAL A 223 -6.88 -13.77 16.76
C VAL A 223 -6.14 -13.91 18.10
N SER A 224 -5.42 -15.02 18.28
CA SER A 224 -4.88 -15.39 19.61
C SER A 224 -3.54 -16.09 19.52
N ALA A 225 -2.63 -15.88 20.48
CA ALA A 225 -1.39 -16.66 20.53
C ALA A 225 -1.69 -18.14 20.87
N VAL A 226 -2.57 -18.38 21.83
CA VAL A 226 -3.09 -19.72 22.17
C VAL A 226 -4.61 -19.68 22.13
N TYR A 227 -5.22 -20.59 21.37
CA TYR A 227 -6.67 -20.77 21.30
C TYR A 227 -7.08 -22.13 21.84
N VAL A 228 -8.13 -22.17 22.65
CA VAL A 228 -8.66 -23.38 23.27
C VAL A 228 -10.18 -23.37 23.13
N GLU A 229 -10.80 -24.38 22.50
CA GLU A 229 -12.25 -24.40 22.22
C GLU A 229 -13.11 -25.17 23.24
N THR A 230 -12.66 -26.35 23.65
CA THR A 230 -13.30 -27.15 24.69
C THR A 230 -12.20 -27.90 25.41
N PHE A 231 -12.12 -27.79 26.73
CA PHE A 231 -10.95 -28.27 27.46
C PHE A 231 -11.28 -28.83 28.83
N GLY A 232 -10.82 -30.06 29.07
CA GLY A 232 -10.92 -30.75 30.36
C GLY A 232 -9.55 -31.06 30.94
N VAL A 233 -9.30 -30.61 32.16
CA VAL A 233 -8.07 -30.96 32.91
C VAL A 233 -8.48 -31.65 34.20
N GLY A 234 -8.14 -32.93 34.34
CA GLY A 234 -8.62 -33.78 35.42
C GLY A 234 -7.54 -34.70 35.97
N ASN A 235 -7.79 -35.24 37.16
CA ASN A 235 -7.01 -36.29 37.82
C ASN A 235 -5.49 -36.01 37.87
N GLY A 236 -5.12 -34.78 38.22
CA GLY A 236 -3.72 -34.33 38.26
C GLY A 236 -3.10 -33.93 36.91
N GLY A 237 -3.88 -33.89 35.83
CA GLY A 237 -3.44 -33.37 34.54
C GLY A 237 -3.17 -31.86 34.58
N TYR A 238 -2.47 -31.33 33.57
CA TYR A 238 -2.04 -29.94 33.58
C TYR A 238 -1.86 -29.28 32.20
N LEU A 239 -2.05 -27.96 32.15
CA LEU A 239 -1.58 -27.08 31.08
C LEU A 239 -0.83 -25.89 31.71
N ASP A 240 0.47 -25.82 31.48
CA ASP A 240 1.36 -24.78 32.00
C ASP A 240 1.96 -23.97 30.85
N VAL A 241 1.68 -22.66 30.84
CA VAL A 241 2.17 -21.69 29.86
C VAL A 241 3.11 -20.72 30.57
N GLU A 242 4.42 -20.96 30.49
CA GLU A 242 5.41 -20.25 31.30
C GLU A 242 6.46 -19.52 30.46
N ASN A 243 6.83 -18.28 30.82
CA ASN A 243 7.94 -17.54 30.21
C ASN A 243 7.88 -17.44 28.67
N ASN A 244 6.69 -17.25 28.11
CA ASN A 244 6.52 -17.08 26.65
C ASN A 244 6.47 -15.59 26.28
N THR A 245 6.87 -15.28 25.05
CA THR A 245 6.68 -13.97 24.41
C THR A 245 5.53 -14.08 23.42
N MET A 246 4.43 -13.37 23.65
CA MET A 246 3.19 -13.47 22.87
C MET A 246 2.86 -12.15 22.19
N SER A 247 2.48 -12.22 20.90
CA SER A 247 2.01 -11.06 20.13
C SER A 247 0.84 -11.45 19.21
N ALA A 248 -0.37 -11.05 19.61
CA ALA A 248 -1.65 -11.31 18.92
C ALA A 248 -2.72 -10.38 19.50
N ALA A 249 -3.97 -10.43 19.01
CA ALA A 249 -5.06 -9.67 19.63
C ALA A 249 -5.36 -10.17 21.06
N ASN A 250 -5.30 -11.49 21.29
CA ASN A 250 -5.40 -12.10 22.62
C ASN A 250 -4.19 -12.99 22.93
N GLY A 251 -3.77 -13.07 24.18
CA GLY A 251 -2.73 -14.02 24.61
C GLY A 251 -3.26 -15.45 24.56
N ILE A 252 -4.19 -15.76 25.45
CA ILE A 252 -4.85 -17.06 25.58
C ILE A 252 -6.36 -16.84 25.52
N HIS A 253 -7.00 -17.43 24.52
CA HIS A 253 -8.43 -17.38 24.33
C HIS A 253 -9.05 -18.73 24.66
N LEU A 254 -9.77 -18.78 25.78
CA LEU A 254 -10.57 -19.92 26.20
C LEU A 254 -12.00 -19.72 25.70
N PHE A 255 -12.28 -20.26 24.53
CA PHE A 255 -13.63 -20.37 24.00
C PHE A 255 -14.30 -21.62 24.58
N GLY A 256 -15.63 -21.61 24.69
CA GLY A 256 -16.41 -22.77 25.15
C GLY A 256 -16.19 -23.16 26.62
N ASP A 257 -16.70 -24.33 27.01
CA ASP A 257 -16.72 -24.75 28.40
C ASP A 257 -15.38 -25.38 28.80
N THR A 258 -14.73 -24.77 29.81
CA THR A 258 -13.47 -25.26 30.40
C THR A 258 -13.72 -25.81 31.80
N THR A 259 -13.31 -27.06 32.05
CA THR A 259 -13.43 -27.70 33.36
C THR A 259 -12.06 -28.13 33.87
N VAL A 260 -11.69 -27.67 35.07
CA VAL A 260 -10.51 -28.12 35.80
C VAL A 260 -11.00 -28.84 37.06
N SER A 261 -10.71 -30.13 37.20
CA SER A 261 -11.24 -30.96 38.29
C SER A 261 -10.17 -31.88 38.88
N SER A 262 -10.46 -32.52 40.02
CA SER A 262 -9.66 -33.61 40.59
C SER A 262 -8.14 -33.33 40.62
N ALA A 263 -7.75 -32.22 41.26
CA ALA A 263 -6.37 -31.73 41.34
C ALA A 263 -5.70 -31.34 40.00
N GLY A 264 -6.47 -31.04 38.96
CA GLY A 264 -5.96 -30.49 37.70
C GLY A 264 -5.39 -29.08 37.84
N LEU A 265 -4.46 -28.71 36.95
CA LEU A 265 -3.75 -27.42 36.96
C LEU A 265 -3.84 -26.69 35.60
N LEU A 266 -4.31 -25.44 35.61
CA LEU A 266 -4.20 -24.51 34.48
C LEU A 266 -3.36 -23.31 34.93
N ARG A 267 -2.22 -23.07 34.27
CA ARG A 267 -1.28 -22.03 34.72
C ARG A 267 -0.73 -21.19 33.58
N VAL A 268 -0.63 -19.88 33.81
CA VAL A 268 -0.04 -18.89 32.91
C VAL A 268 0.88 -18.00 33.73
N ALA A 269 2.18 -18.12 33.53
CA ALA A 269 3.15 -17.48 34.41
C ALA A 269 4.35 -16.86 33.71
N GLY A 270 4.87 -15.76 34.25
CA GLY A 270 6.13 -15.15 33.82
C GLY A 270 6.19 -14.73 32.35
N SER A 271 5.05 -14.66 31.66
CA SER A 271 5.00 -14.44 30.22
C SER A 271 4.85 -12.95 29.88
N PHE A 272 5.39 -12.56 28.74
CA PHE A 272 5.22 -11.22 28.16
C PHE A 272 4.16 -11.27 27.06
N PHE A 273 3.18 -10.38 27.11
CA PHE A 273 2.14 -10.25 26.09
C PHE A 273 2.01 -8.80 25.62
N ALA A 274 2.06 -8.59 24.30
CA ALA A 274 1.78 -7.31 23.66
C ALA A 274 0.70 -7.48 22.60
N SER A 275 -0.38 -6.69 22.70
CA SER A 275 -1.39 -6.66 21.64
C SER A 275 -0.84 -6.02 20.37
N ASN A 276 -1.11 -6.63 19.22
CA ASN A 276 -0.78 -6.06 17.89
C ASN A 276 -1.98 -5.37 17.21
N MET A 277 -3.13 -5.27 17.89
CA MET A 277 -4.36 -4.70 17.34
C MET A 277 -4.80 -3.44 18.13
N LEU A 278 -5.24 -2.39 17.43
CA LEU A 278 -5.79 -1.15 18.01
C LEU A 278 -7.11 -0.77 17.31
N PRO A 279 -8.23 -0.45 18.01
CA PRO A 279 -8.55 -0.67 19.43
C PRO A 279 -9.77 -1.60 19.58
N TYR A 280 -9.54 -2.87 19.91
CA TYR A 280 -10.59 -3.81 20.34
C TYR A 280 -10.23 -4.39 21.72
N ASP A 281 -11.16 -5.14 22.32
CA ASP A 281 -11.08 -5.74 23.66
C ASP A 281 -9.98 -6.82 23.75
N ALA A 282 -8.71 -6.41 23.75
CA ALA A 282 -7.54 -7.28 23.82
C ALA A 282 -7.24 -7.72 25.26
N ALA A 283 -6.92 -9.00 25.47
CA ALA A 283 -6.57 -9.53 26.78
C ALA A 283 -5.45 -10.57 26.76
N LEU A 284 -4.66 -10.65 27.85
CA LEU A 284 -3.80 -11.80 28.10
C LEU A 284 -4.65 -13.07 28.23
N ILE A 285 -5.70 -13.04 29.05
CA ILE A 285 -6.70 -14.12 29.17
C ILE A 285 -8.06 -13.62 28.70
N TYR A 286 -8.57 -14.19 27.62
CA TYR A 286 -9.90 -13.90 27.10
C TYR A 286 -10.81 -15.12 27.36
N LEU A 287 -11.82 -14.94 28.19
CA LEU A 287 -12.78 -15.98 28.56
C LEU A 287 -14.09 -15.81 27.77
N ASP A 288 -14.34 -16.73 26.84
CA ASP A 288 -15.56 -16.80 26.02
C ASP A 288 -16.36 -18.10 26.27
N GLY A 289 -16.51 -18.47 27.54
CA GLY A 289 -17.32 -19.61 27.97
C GLY A 289 -17.32 -19.82 29.48
N PHE A 290 -17.91 -20.93 29.95
CA PHE A 290 -17.96 -21.25 31.38
C PHE A 290 -16.62 -21.82 31.86
N LEU A 291 -16.14 -21.35 33.02
CA LEU A 291 -14.96 -21.88 33.67
C LEU A 291 -15.35 -22.52 35.01
N THR A 292 -15.21 -23.84 35.11
CA THR A 292 -15.58 -24.61 36.31
C THR A 292 -14.34 -25.23 36.95
N LEU A 293 -14.10 -24.93 38.23
CA LEU A 293 -13.03 -25.49 39.05
C LEU A 293 -13.58 -26.26 40.24
N GLU A 294 -13.21 -27.54 40.36
CA GLU A 294 -13.64 -28.37 41.48
C GLU A 294 -12.63 -29.43 41.93
N GLY A 295 -12.87 -30.05 43.10
CA GLY A 295 -12.13 -31.23 43.53
C GLY A 295 -10.61 -31.05 43.69
N GLY A 296 -10.16 -29.89 44.20
CA GLY A 296 -8.74 -29.60 44.38
C GLY A 296 -8.06 -28.92 43.19
N ALA A 297 -8.83 -28.53 42.17
CA ALA A 297 -8.34 -27.89 40.96
C ALA A 297 -7.70 -26.51 41.20
N GLN A 298 -6.76 -26.15 40.32
CA GLN A 298 -5.96 -24.94 40.45
C GLN A 298 -5.93 -24.16 39.12
N TRP A 299 -6.25 -22.87 39.16
CA TRP A 299 -6.03 -21.95 38.05
C TRP A 299 -5.22 -20.74 38.49
N ARG A 300 -4.08 -20.51 37.84
CA ARG A 300 -3.08 -19.53 38.27
C ARG A 300 -2.63 -18.65 37.12
N VAL A 301 -2.76 -17.34 37.27
CA VAL A 301 -2.28 -16.32 36.33
C VAL A 301 -1.35 -15.39 37.11
N GLU A 302 -0.05 -15.61 36.99
CA GLU A 302 0.92 -15.04 37.94
C GLU A 302 2.20 -14.47 37.30
N GLY A 303 2.63 -13.28 37.70
CA GLY A 303 3.93 -12.75 37.29
C GLY A 303 4.05 -12.36 35.82
N ASN A 304 2.94 -12.13 35.11
CA ASN A 304 2.96 -11.79 33.68
C ASN A 304 3.13 -10.29 33.45
N GLU A 305 3.76 -9.91 32.33
CA GLU A 305 3.87 -8.52 31.87
C GLU A 305 3.01 -8.31 30.62
N VAL A 306 2.09 -7.34 30.68
CA VAL A 306 1.06 -7.11 29.66
C VAL A 306 1.12 -5.67 29.15
N SER A 307 1.18 -5.50 27.83
CA SER A 307 1.22 -4.19 27.17
C SER A 307 0.08 -4.02 26.16
N ALA A 308 -0.58 -2.85 26.19
CA ALA A 308 -1.68 -2.48 25.30
C ALA A 308 -2.88 -3.48 25.30
N ALA A 309 -3.16 -4.10 26.45
CA ALA A 309 -4.26 -5.05 26.64
C ALA A 309 -4.64 -5.17 28.13
N SER A 310 -5.81 -5.72 28.42
CA SER A 310 -6.23 -6.13 29.77
C SER A 310 -5.56 -7.45 30.19
N VAL A 311 -5.49 -7.75 31.49
CA VAL A 311 -5.01 -9.07 31.95
C VAL A 311 -6.09 -10.13 31.80
N LEU A 312 -7.35 -9.78 32.10
CA LEU A 312 -8.47 -10.71 32.08
C LEU A 312 -9.73 -10.04 31.49
N ILE A 313 -10.36 -10.66 30.51
CA ILE A 313 -11.65 -10.19 29.96
C ILE A 313 -12.68 -11.32 29.96
N MET A 314 -13.91 -10.99 30.36
CA MET A 314 -15.09 -11.84 30.17
C MET A 314 -16.31 -10.95 29.87
N LEU A 315 -16.66 -10.77 28.59
CA LEU A 315 -17.70 -9.81 28.18
C LEU A 315 -19.12 -10.39 28.22
N LYS A 316 -19.36 -11.57 27.63
CA LYS A 316 -20.73 -12.11 27.50
C LYS A 316 -21.37 -12.35 28.87
N SER A 317 -22.61 -11.88 29.05
CA SER A 317 -23.31 -11.89 30.34
C SER A 317 -23.78 -13.27 30.81
N SER A 318 -23.83 -14.26 29.92
CA SER A 318 -24.26 -15.62 30.24
C SER A 318 -23.18 -16.49 30.89
N TYR A 319 -21.91 -16.12 30.74
CA TYR A 319 -20.77 -16.91 31.24
C TYR A 319 -20.39 -16.53 32.67
N ARG A 320 -19.82 -17.50 33.39
CA ARG A 320 -19.40 -17.35 34.79
C ARG A 320 -18.22 -18.25 35.14
N ILE A 321 -17.53 -17.88 36.21
CA ILE A 321 -16.47 -18.63 36.87
C ILE A 321 -17.07 -19.29 38.12
N GLU A 322 -17.05 -20.62 38.18
CA GLU A 322 -17.48 -21.40 39.34
C GLU A 322 -16.29 -22.08 40.00
N VAL A 323 -16.07 -21.81 41.29
CA VAL A 323 -14.98 -22.37 42.08
C VAL A 323 -15.56 -23.09 43.29
N SER A 324 -15.32 -24.40 43.43
CA SER A 324 -15.91 -25.19 44.51
C SER A 324 -15.05 -26.37 44.97
N GLY A 325 -15.37 -26.94 46.13
CA GLY A 325 -14.66 -28.11 46.67
C GLY A 325 -13.40 -27.76 47.47
N SER A 326 -12.94 -28.72 48.27
CA SER A 326 -11.78 -28.55 49.15
C SER A 326 -10.47 -28.61 48.38
N GLY A 327 -9.56 -27.68 48.69
CA GLY A 327 -8.24 -27.57 48.04
C GLY A 327 -8.26 -26.87 46.68
N THR A 328 -9.43 -26.49 46.18
CA THR A 328 -9.59 -25.77 44.91
C THR A 328 -9.20 -24.30 45.09
N THR A 329 -8.29 -23.79 44.25
CA THR A 329 -7.78 -22.41 44.36
C THR A 329 -7.67 -21.73 43.00
N VAL A 330 -8.09 -20.47 42.93
CA VAL A 330 -7.79 -19.57 41.81
C VAL A 330 -6.85 -18.47 42.31
N ALA A 331 -5.75 -18.20 41.59
CA ALA A 331 -4.78 -17.16 41.94
C ALA A 331 -4.52 -16.21 40.76
N LEU A 332 -4.79 -14.92 40.94
CA LEU A 332 -4.45 -13.85 40.00
C LEU A 332 -3.54 -12.83 40.69
N ALA A 333 -2.22 -13.01 40.57
CA ALA A 333 -1.27 -12.28 41.40
C ALA A 333 0.00 -11.83 40.67
N HIS A 334 0.62 -10.75 41.13
CA HIS A 334 1.93 -10.30 40.62
C HIS A 334 2.00 -9.96 39.12
N ASN A 335 0.86 -9.73 38.46
CA ASN A 335 0.83 -9.33 37.06
C ASN A 335 1.06 -7.81 36.92
N ARG A 336 1.74 -7.40 35.85
CA ARG A 336 2.07 -6.00 35.57
C ARG A 336 1.51 -5.60 34.20
N GLN A 337 0.53 -4.70 34.21
CA GLN A 337 0.01 -4.02 33.04
C GLN A 337 0.77 -2.70 32.84
N VAL A 338 1.54 -2.59 31.76
CA VAL A 338 2.46 -1.46 31.50
C VAL A 338 1.70 -0.19 31.10
N ASP A 339 0.63 -0.33 30.31
CA ASP A 339 -0.21 0.79 29.86
C ASP A 339 -1.50 0.85 30.67
N GLY A 340 -1.84 2.04 31.21
CA GLY A 340 -3.06 2.29 31.97
C GLY A 340 -4.29 2.62 31.12
N SER A 341 -4.18 2.53 29.79
CA SER A 341 -5.29 2.84 28.87
C SER A 341 -6.41 1.79 28.84
N TYR A 342 -6.12 0.56 29.25
CA TYR A 342 -7.08 -0.55 29.35
C TYR A 342 -7.37 -0.88 30.82
N PRO A 343 -8.58 -1.35 31.17
CA PRO A 343 -8.84 -1.87 32.51
C PRO A 343 -7.93 -3.07 32.82
N PHE A 344 -7.56 -3.27 34.09
CA PHE A 344 -6.78 -4.45 34.47
C PHE A 344 -7.56 -5.75 34.19
N ALA A 345 -8.84 -5.76 34.58
CA ALA A 345 -9.77 -6.82 34.27
C ALA A 345 -11.13 -6.24 33.88
N ASP A 346 -11.75 -6.77 32.83
CA ASP A 346 -13.10 -6.41 32.37
C ASP A 346 -14.04 -7.60 32.56
N LEU A 347 -14.56 -7.71 33.79
CA LEU A 347 -15.61 -8.67 34.16
C LEU A 347 -16.48 -8.07 35.25
N ALA A 348 -17.77 -8.43 35.26
CA ALA A 348 -18.69 -8.02 36.32
C ALA A 348 -18.56 -8.96 37.53
N SER A 349 -18.50 -8.42 38.75
CA SER A 349 -18.43 -9.20 39.99
C SER A 349 -19.47 -10.33 40.11
N SER A 350 -20.66 -10.13 39.55
CA SER A 350 -21.73 -11.14 39.49
C SER A 350 -21.41 -12.40 38.68
N LYS A 351 -20.28 -12.42 37.94
CA LYS A 351 -19.84 -13.56 37.13
C LYS A 351 -18.96 -14.54 37.91
N THR A 352 -18.53 -14.21 39.11
CA THR A 352 -17.63 -15.06 39.90
C THR A 352 -18.40 -15.69 41.07
N PHE A 353 -18.31 -17.01 41.23
CA PHE A 353 -18.98 -17.75 42.30
C PHE A 353 -17.98 -18.66 43.02
N VAL A 354 -17.65 -18.32 44.27
CA VAL A 354 -16.71 -19.09 45.09
C VAL A 354 -17.47 -19.78 46.22
N LYS A 355 -17.48 -21.10 46.25
CA LYS A 355 -18.12 -21.91 47.30
C LYS A 355 -17.06 -22.38 48.30
N SER A 356 -17.17 -21.91 49.55
CA SER A 356 -16.36 -22.43 50.66
C SER A 356 -16.41 -23.97 50.72
N PRO A 357 -15.29 -24.68 50.91
CA PRO A 357 -13.96 -24.19 51.33
C PRO A 357 -12.98 -23.83 50.18
N ALA A 358 -13.45 -23.63 48.95
CA ALA A 358 -12.58 -23.17 47.86
C ALA A 358 -12.10 -21.72 48.08
N ARG A 359 -10.97 -21.35 47.46
CA ARG A 359 -10.35 -20.02 47.55
C ARG A 359 -10.21 -19.37 46.18
N PHE A 360 -10.42 -18.07 46.11
CA PHE A 360 -10.01 -17.23 44.98
C PHE A 360 -9.24 -16.05 45.58
N VAL A 361 -7.94 -15.97 45.28
CA VAL A 361 -7.03 -14.94 45.77
C VAL A 361 -6.58 -14.03 44.63
N VAL A 362 -6.61 -12.72 44.85
CA VAL A 362 -6.17 -11.71 43.89
C VAL A 362 -5.30 -10.68 44.62
N GLY A 363 -4.10 -10.39 44.12
CA GLY A 363 -3.26 -9.42 44.84
C GLY A 363 -1.90 -9.13 44.25
N CYS A 364 -1.33 -8.01 44.69
CA CYS A 364 -0.09 -7.45 44.18
C CYS A 364 -0.01 -7.36 42.63
N ASN A 365 -1.10 -7.00 41.96
CA ASN A 365 -1.08 -6.68 40.54
C ASN A 365 -0.86 -5.18 40.33
N LEU A 366 -0.12 -4.81 39.29
CA LEU A 366 0.25 -3.44 38.98
C LEU A 366 -0.37 -2.99 37.64
N GLN A 367 -0.91 -1.77 37.60
CA GLN A 367 -1.39 -1.10 36.38
C GLN A 367 -0.77 0.29 36.29
N GLY A 368 -0.05 0.58 35.21
CA GLY A 368 0.68 1.85 35.06
C GLY A 368 1.74 2.08 36.15
N GLY A 369 2.16 1.01 36.85
CA GLY A 369 3.10 1.07 37.98
C GLY A 369 2.46 1.22 39.37
N GLU A 370 1.13 1.34 39.48
CA GLU A 370 0.40 1.42 40.76
C GLU A 370 -0.35 0.12 41.07
N GLU A 371 -0.58 -0.19 42.35
CA GLU A 371 -1.41 -1.35 42.73
C GLU A 371 -2.85 -1.19 42.24
N VAL A 372 -3.39 -2.25 41.64
CA VAL A 372 -4.74 -2.28 41.06
C VAL A 372 -5.81 -2.25 42.16
N SER A 373 -6.86 -1.44 41.97
CA SER A 373 -8.11 -1.56 42.72
C SER A 373 -9.04 -2.58 42.05
N TYR A 374 -9.68 -3.42 42.87
CA TYR A 374 -10.59 -4.47 42.42
C TYR A 374 -12.07 -4.17 42.74
N ASP A 375 -12.38 -2.94 43.14
CA ASP A 375 -13.75 -2.51 43.44
C ASP A 375 -14.67 -2.81 42.25
N ASP A 376 -15.82 -3.43 42.52
CA ASP A 376 -16.83 -3.85 41.54
C ASP A 376 -16.39 -4.93 40.50
N VAL A 377 -15.12 -5.36 40.51
CA VAL A 377 -14.58 -6.40 39.59
C VAL A 377 -14.82 -7.81 40.13
N PHE A 378 -14.53 -8.04 41.41
CA PHE A 378 -14.68 -9.33 42.08
C PHE A 378 -15.67 -9.24 43.27
N PRO A 379 -16.39 -10.33 43.61
CA PRO A 379 -17.30 -10.34 44.74
C PRO A 379 -16.55 -10.47 46.09
N GLU A 380 -17.24 -10.21 47.21
CA GLU A 380 -16.63 -10.17 48.57
C GLU A 380 -16.00 -11.50 49.01
N GLU A 381 -16.41 -12.63 48.40
CA GLU A 381 -15.82 -13.94 48.67
C GLU A 381 -14.39 -14.10 48.10
N VAL A 382 -13.95 -13.20 47.22
CA VAL A 382 -12.58 -13.18 46.68
C VAL A 382 -11.64 -12.47 47.65
N GLU A 383 -10.56 -13.13 48.01
CA GLU A 383 -9.57 -12.60 48.96
C GLU A 383 -8.57 -11.70 48.27
N VAL A 384 -8.45 -10.46 48.76
CA VAL A 384 -7.55 -9.45 48.21
C VAL A 384 -6.34 -9.23 49.12
N PHE A 385 -5.14 -9.13 48.55
CA PHE A 385 -3.91 -8.79 49.28
C PHE A 385 -3.04 -7.76 48.52
N GLY A 386 -2.34 -6.89 49.26
CA GLY A 386 -1.47 -5.84 48.70
C GLY A 386 -0.04 -6.33 48.41
N CYS A 387 0.76 -5.53 47.70
CA CYS A 387 2.17 -5.88 47.52
C CYS A 387 2.94 -5.81 48.84
N GLY A 388 3.88 -6.75 49.01
CA GLY A 388 4.70 -6.86 50.23
C GLY A 388 4.05 -7.65 51.37
N THR A 389 2.82 -8.15 51.21
CA THR A 389 2.26 -9.18 52.09
C THR A 389 2.37 -10.56 51.42
N CYS A 390 2.58 -11.60 52.22
CA CYS A 390 2.62 -12.97 51.72
C CYS A 390 1.24 -13.62 51.86
N ASN A 391 0.62 -13.96 50.72
CA ASN A 391 -0.55 -14.83 50.68
C ASN A 391 -0.08 -16.25 50.28
N GLU A 392 -0.28 -17.22 51.17
CA GLU A 392 0.23 -18.58 51.01
C GLU A 392 -0.42 -19.30 49.81
N ASP A 393 -1.72 -19.10 49.58
CA ASP A 393 -2.46 -19.71 48.47
C ASP A 393 -2.06 -19.09 47.10
N ALA A 394 -1.68 -17.80 47.11
CA ALA A 394 -1.17 -17.10 45.93
C ALA A 394 0.30 -17.42 45.64
N ALA A 395 1.11 -17.77 46.64
CA ALA A 395 2.53 -18.10 46.43
C ALA A 395 2.76 -19.59 46.14
N CYS A 396 2.00 -20.46 46.81
CA CYS A 396 2.29 -21.88 46.90
C CYS A 396 1.14 -22.75 46.41
N TYR A 397 1.49 -23.86 45.76
CA TYR A 397 0.55 -24.94 45.50
C TYR A 397 0.36 -25.75 46.79
N MET A 398 -0.65 -25.38 47.56
CA MET A 398 -0.86 -25.88 48.93
C MET A 398 -0.92 -27.41 49.07
N PRO A 399 -1.52 -28.19 48.14
CA PRO A 399 -1.47 -29.65 48.25
C PRO A 399 -0.04 -30.23 48.23
N GLY A 400 0.89 -29.59 47.51
CA GLY A 400 2.29 -29.96 47.38
C GLY A 400 3.25 -29.29 48.37
N THR A 401 2.75 -28.37 49.19
CA THR A 401 3.58 -27.55 50.07
C THR A 401 3.71 -28.19 51.46
N GLU A 402 4.95 -28.32 51.94
CA GLU A 402 5.29 -28.79 53.29
C GLU A 402 5.24 -27.65 54.32
N SER A 403 5.84 -26.50 53.97
CA SER A 403 5.83 -25.29 54.80
C SER A 403 6.01 -24.03 53.96
N VAL A 404 5.47 -22.90 54.44
CA VAL A 404 5.63 -21.57 53.81
C VAL A 404 6.43 -20.66 54.73
N ASP A 405 7.50 -20.06 54.22
CA ASP A 405 8.20 -18.97 54.91
C ASP A 405 7.47 -17.65 54.63
N ARG A 406 6.74 -17.16 55.63
CA ARG A 406 5.95 -15.93 55.53
C ARG A 406 6.78 -14.66 55.39
N GLY A 407 8.09 -14.70 55.68
CA GLY A 407 8.99 -13.55 55.55
C GLY A 407 9.46 -13.31 54.12
N SER A 408 9.85 -14.37 53.42
CA SER A 408 10.29 -14.35 52.01
C SER A 408 9.15 -14.66 51.02
N CYS A 409 8.03 -15.18 51.51
CA CYS A 409 6.96 -15.77 50.73
C CYS A 409 7.41 -16.94 49.84
N SER A 410 8.31 -17.78 50.37
CA SER A 410 8.83 -18.95 49.66
C SER A 410 8.23 -20.26 50.17
N CYS A 411 7.97 -21.19 49.27
CA CYS A 411 7.38 -22.50 49.53
C CYS A 411 8.48 -23.57 49.69
N SER A 412 8.35 -24.43 50.69
CA SER A 412 9.11 -25.69 50.78
C SER A 412 8.20 -26.84 50.37
N CYS A 413 8.67 -27.68 49.45
CA CYS A 413 7.83 -28.66 48.76
C CYS A 413 7.94 -30.04 49.40
N LYS A 414 6.82 -30.78 49.42
CA LYS A 414 6.80 -32.20 49.79
C LYS A 414 7.61 -33.02 48.79
N GLU A 415 8.03 -34.21 49.20
CA GLU A 415 8.68 -35.16 48.31
C GLU A 415 7.81 -35.44 47.06
N GLY A 416 8.43 -35.32 45.87
CA GLY A 416 7.74 -35.46 44.57
C GLY A 416 7.12 -34.18 44.00
N TRP A 417 7.31 -33.02 44.64
CA TRP A 417 6.84 -31.71 44.17
C TRP A 417 8.01 -30.79 43.87
N HIS A 418 7.88 -29.92 42.85
CA HIS A 418 9.02 -29.25 42.22
C HIS A 418 8.83 -27.72 42.09
N GLY A 419 9.94 -26.99 41.97
CA GLY A 419 9.96 -25.55 41.71
C GLY A 419 9.59 -24.66 42.89
N ALA A 420 9.64 -23.34 42.68
CA ALA A 420 9.39 -22.34 43.73
C ALA A 420 7.95 -22.35 44.26
N SER A 421 6.98 -22.76 43.43
CA SER A 421 5.56 -22.84 43.77
C SER A 421 5.10 -24.23 44.20
N CYS A 422 6.02 -25.21 44.31
CA CYS A 422 5.71 -26.61 44.64
C CYS A 422 4.68 -27.26 43.71
N LEU A 423 4.93 -27.22 42.40
CA LEU A 423 4.06 -27.78 41.37
C LEU A 423 4.16 -29.32 41.29
N PRO A 424 3.10 -30.01 40.81
CA PRO A 424 3.07 -31.48 40.72
C PRO A 424 3.94 -32.03 39.59
N LEU A 425 4.67 -31.18 38.87
CA LEU A 425 5.41 -31.49 37.66
C LEU A 425 6.80 -30.86 37.69
N GLU A 426 7.79 -31.55 37.14
CA GLU A 426 9.13 -31.03 36.95
C GLU A 426 9.18 -30.21 35.65
N VAL A 427 9.37 -28.90 35.78
CA VAL A 427 9.56 -28.01 34.63
C VAL A 427 11.04 -27.99 34.27
N PRO A 428 11.45 -28.28 33.02
CA PRO A 428 12.85 -28.18 32.62
C PRO A 428 13.36 -26.72 32.78
N ASP A 429 14.46 -26.53 33.51
CA ASP A 429 15.02 -25.20 33.81
C ASP A 429 15.77 -24.57 32.64
N THR A 430 16.17 -25.35 31.63
CA THR A 430 16.83 -24.85 30.41
C THR A 430 16.95 -25.97 29.37
N PHE A 431 16.38 -25.78 28.16
CA PHE A 431 16.66 -26.66 27.03
C PHE A 431 17.83 -26.11 26.22
N LEU A 432 19.06 -26.29 26.72
CA LEU A 432 20.25 -26.03 25.92
C LEU A 432 20.40 -27.16 24.91
N LEU A 433 19.95 -26.95 23.67
CA LEU A 433 20.37 -27.80 22.56
C LEU A 433 21.85 -27.53 22.28
N PRO A 434 22.75 -28.53 22.37
CA PRO A 434 23.97 -28.49 21.61
C PRO A 434 23.56 -28.71 20.14
N LEU A 435 23.21 -27.62 19.46
CA LEU A 435 22.98 -27.63 18.02
C LEU A 435 24.30 -27.96 17.32
N PRO A 436 24.41 -29.07 16.57
CA PRO A 436 25.41 -29.12 15.52
C PRO A 436 25.07 -27.98 14.53
N GLU A 437 26.05 -27.18 14.13
CA GLU A 437 25.85 -26.24 13.02
C GLU A 437 25.30 -27.01 11.82
N ARG A 438 24.11 -26.61 11.36
CA ARG A 438 23.54 -27.15 10.12
C ARG A 438 24.56 -26.91 9.02
N VAL A 439 24.86 -27.92 8.21
CA VAL A 439 25.86 -27.78 7.13
C VAL A 439 25.38 -26.69 6.18
N VAL A 440 26.04 -25.54 6.22
CA VAL A 440 25.78 -24.41 5.31
C VAL A 440 26.24 -24.80 3.92
N ASP A 441 25.38 -24.59 2.93
CA ASP A 441 25.73 -24.80 1.53
C ASP A 441 26.71 -23.70 1.11
N SER A 442 27.99 -24.05 1.06
CA SER A 442 29.08 -23.15 0.66
C SER A 442 29.22 -23.04 -0.86
N ASP A 443 28.29 -23.59 -1.65
CA ASP A 443 28.29 -23.40 -3.09
C ASP A 443 28.14 -21.91 -3.44
N THR A 444 29.01 -21.43 -4.32
CA THR A 444 29.04 -20.05 -4.82
C THR A 444 28.72 -19.97 -6.31
N SER A 445 28.29 -21.10 -6.91
CA SER A 445 27.96 -21.16 -8.33
C SER A 445 26.77 -20.26 -8.69
N CYS A 446 26.86 -19.65 -9.88
CA CYS A 446 25.80 -18.83 -10.47
C CYS A 446 24.93 -19.66 -11.42
N VAL A 447 23.62 -19.40 -11.40
CA VAL A 447 22.72 -19.85 -12.45
C VAL A 447 22.84 -18.87 -13.62
N VAL A 448 23.22 -19.38 -14.80
CA VAL A 448 23.55 -18.53 -15.95
C VAL A 448 22.70 -18.88 -17.18
N ASN A 449 22.08 -17.87 -17.80
CA ASN A 449 21.38 -17.94 -19.10
C ASN A 449 20.30 -19.05 -19.22
N GLN A 450 19.59 -19.33 -18.12
CA GLN A 450 18.50 -20.30 -18.10
C GLN A 450 17.13 -19.61 -18.12
N THR A 451 16.10 -20.35 -18.53
CA THR A 451 14.70 -19.92 -18.39
C THR A 451 14.02 -20.75 -17.30
N LEU A 452 13.53 -20.11 -16.25
CA LEU A 452 12.90 -20.75 -15.10
C LEU A 452 11.42 -20.38 -15.03
N THR A 453 10.55 -21.38 -14.88
CA THR A 453 9.09 -21.22 -14.72
C THR A 453 8.61 -21.47 -13.29
N SER A 454 9.44 -22.13 -12.48
CA SER A 454 9.27 -22.34 -11.04
C SER A 454 10.66 -22.61 -10.45
N LEU A 455 10.91 -22.18 -9.21
CA LEU A 455 12.16 -22.43 -8.51
C LEU A 455 11.92 -22.59 -7.01
N THR A 456 12.52 -23.63 -6.43
CA THR A 456 12.66 -23.77 -4.98
C THR A 456 14.07 -23.36 -4.60
N LEU A 457 14.21 -22.35 -3.73
CA LEU A 457 15.49 -21.84 -3.29
C LEU A 457 16.00 -22.60 -2.06
N ASN A 458 17.30 -22.91 -2.02
CA ASN A 458 17.97 -23.37 -0.80
C ASN A 458 18.27 -22.16 0.11
N MET A 459 17.49 -21.95 1.18
CA MET A 459 17.70 -20.82 2.11
C MET A 459 18.95 -20.96 2.99
N TRP A 460 19.55 -22.16 3.06
CA TRP A 460 20.80 -22.39 3.78
C TRP A 460 22.05 -22.22 2.90
N LYS A 461 21.88 -21.58 1.74
CA LYS A 461 22.96 -21.11 0.88
C LYS A 461 23.21 -19.63 1.17
N THR A 462 24.46 -19.27 1.46
CA THR A 462 24.82 -17.86 1.74
C THR A 462 25.03 -17.05 0.47
N HIS A 463 25.30 -17.70 -0.67
CA HIS A 463 25.55 -17.04 -1.96
C HIS A 463 24.52 -17.43 -3.03
N HIS A 464 23.64 -16.50 -3.38
CA HIS A 464 22.69 -16.65 -4.47
C HIS A 464 23.11 -15.77 -5.64
N CYS A 465 23.39 -16.38 -6.80
CA CYS A 465 23.85 -15.66 -7.98
C CYS A 465 23.08 -16.07 -9.24
N TYR A 466 22.52 -15.07 -9.94
CA TYR A 466 21.77 -15.24 -11.19
C TYR A 466 22.27 -14.26 -12.25
N VAL A 467 22.70 -14.80 -13.41
CA VAL A 467 23.26 -14.00 -14.51
C VAL A 467 22.54 -14.32 -15.81
N GLY A 468 21.85 -13.33 -16.40
CA GLY A 468 21.17 -13.53 -17.68
C GLY A 468 19.96 -14.46 -17.64
N VAL A 469 19.43 -14.76 -16.45
CA VAL A 469 18.32 -15.72 -16.25
C VAL A 469 16.97 -15.08 -16.60
N THR A 470 16.08 -15.83 -17.27
CA THR A 470 14.72 -15.42 -17.58
C THR A 470 13.71 -16.14 -16.69
N PHE A 471 12.98 -15.41 -15.86
CA PHE A 471 11.88 -15.90 -15.04
C PHE A 471 10.55 -15.65 -15.76
N SER A 472 9.78 -16.70 -16.03
CA SER A 472 8.59 -16.59 -16.89
C SER A 472 7.33 -17.20 -16.25
N GLY A 473 6.29 -16.38 -16.15
CA GLY A 473 4.97 -16.77 -15.68
C GLY A 473 4.76 -16.53 -14.18
N ARG A 474 3.50 -16.56 -13.75
CA ARG A 474 3.09 -16.28 -12.35
C ARG A 474 3.66 -17.25 -11.31
N SER A 475 4.03 -18.46 -11.72
CA SER A 475 4.66 -19.46 -10.86
C SER A 475 6.17 -19.22 -10.65
N ALA A 476 6.78 -18.33 -11.45
CA ALA A 476 8.19 -17.98 -11.31
C ALA A 476 8.34 -16.88 -10.24
N VAL A 477 8.21 -17.29 -8.98
CA VAL A 477 8.35 -16.42 -7.81
C VAL A 477 9.69 -16.69 -7.15
N LEU A 478 10.60 -15.73 -7.22
CA LEU A 478 11.90 -15.80 -6.55
C LEU A 478 11.80 -15.12 -5.19
N LYS A 479 11.48 -15.88 -4.14
CA LYS A 479 11.17 -15.36 -2.79
C LYS A 479 12.25 -15.76 -1.78
N PHE A 480 12.95 -14.78 -1.22
CA PHE A 480 13.96 -14.94 -0.18
C PHE A 480 13.36 -14.61 1.19
N PHE A 481 13.51 -15.53 2.15
CA PHE A 481 13.03 -15.36 3.52
C PHE A 481 14.23 -15.24 4.45
N PHE A 482 14.52 -14.04 4.96
CA PHE A 482 15.72 -13.80 5.75
C PHE A 482 15.70 -14.51 7.10
N ASN A 483 14.52 -14.73 7.69
CA ASN A 483 14.33 -15.56 8.88
C ASN A 483 14.66 -17.05 8.64
N ARG A 484 14.85 -17.49 7.38
CA ARG A 484 15.24 -18.86 7.02
C ARG A 484 16.71 -18.98 6.61
N MET A 485 17.46 -17.88 6.63
CA MET A 485 18.86 -17.83 6.22
C MET A 485 19.82 -17.84 7.42
N PRO A 486 21.06 -18.33 7.27
CA PRO A 486 22.07 -18.32 8.33
C PRO A 486 22.64 -16.90 8.51
N LEU A 487 21.87 -15.98 9.11
CA LEU A 487 22.22 -14.55 9.24
C LEU A 487 23.47 -14.28 10.09
N HIS A 488 23.92 -15.25 10.88
CA HIS A 488 25.22 -15.21 11.57
C HIS A 488 26.42 -15.28 10.59
N LEU A 489 26.16 -15.60 9.32
CA LEU A 489 27.11 -15.53 8.21
C LEU A 489 26.70 -14.43 7.21
N PRO A 490 27.65 -13.84 6.47
CA PRO A 490 27.34 -12.88 5.43
C PRO A 490 26.50 -13.51 4.30
N ILE A 491 25.37 -12.88 3.97
CA ILE A 491 24.49 -13.29 2.88
C ILE A 491 24.73 -12.40 1.66
N ASN A 492 24.84 -13.00 0.47
CA ASN A 492 25.06 -12.29 -0.78
C ASN A 492 24.10 -12.78 -1.87
N ILE A 493 23.23 -11.90 -2.33
CA ILE A 493 22.21 -12.17 -3.35
C ILE A 493 22.43 -11.24 -4.53
N THR A 494 22.77 -11.80 -5.69
CA THR A 494 23.08 -11.05 -6.91
C THR A 494 22.23 -11.51 -8.09
N LEU A 495 21.61 -10.54 -8.77
CA LEU A 495 20.88 -10.71 -10.02
C LEU A 495 21.40 -9.69 -11.02
N THR A 496 22.01 -10.16 -12.11
CA THR A 496 22.59 -9.30 -13.14
C THR A 496 22.11 -9.73 -14.52
N GLY A 497 21.54 -8.80 -15.29
CA GLY A 497 21.06 -9.10 -16.66
C GLY A 497 19.82 -10.00 -16.70
N CYS A 498 19.11 -10.17 -15.58
CA CYS A 498 17.94 -11.04 -15.50
C CYS A 498 16.69 -10.42 -16.14
N THR A 499 15.77 -11.27 -16.62
CA THR A 499 14.50 -10.83 -17.21
C THR A 499 13.32 -11.49 -16.48
N PHE A 500 12.34 -10.72 -16.04
CA PHE A 500 11.09 -11.21 -15.42
C PHE A 500 9.91 -10.92 -16.34
N LEU A 501 9.14 -11.96 -16.69
CA LEU A 501 8.06 -11.90 -17.67
C LEU A 501 6.74 -12.43 -17.10
N GLY A 502 5.64 -11.75 -17.44
CA GLY A 502 4.29 -12.33 -17.37
C GLY A 502 3.81 -12.62 -15.94
N GLY A 503 4.13 -11.73 -15.01
CA GLY A 503 3.75 -11.85 -13.60
C GLY A 503 4.78 -12.55 -12.71
N ALA A 504 5.97 -12.87 -13.23
CA ALA A 504 7.09 -13.33 -12.40
C ALA A 504 7.50 -12.24 -11.40
N THR A 505 7.88 -12.62 -10.17
CA THR A 505 8.19 -11.67 -9.09
C THR A 505 9.50 -12.00 -8.39
N LEU A 506 10.19 -10.96 -7.94
CA LEU A 506 11.36 -11.05 -7.06
C LEU A 506 10.97 -10.48 -5.71
N GLN A 507 11.04 -11.27 -4.65
CA GLN A 507 10.53 -10.92 -3.32
C GLN A 507 11.59 -11.16 -2.24
N PHE A 508 11.73 -10.21 -1.33
CA PHE A 508 12.61 -10.28 -0.17
C PHE A 508 11.77 -10.02 1.09
N VAL A 509 11.74 -11.00 1.99
CA VAL A 509 10.84 -11.00 3.13
C VAL A 509 11.64 -11.05 4.43
N GLY A 510 11.47 -9.99 5.21
CA GLY A 510 12.02 -9.83 6.56
C GLY A 510 11.17 -10.54 7.63
N GLY A 511 11.60 -10.38 8.89
CA GLY A 511 10.81 -10.80 10.05
C GLY A 511 9.92 -9.67 10.56
N ALA A 512 9.17 -9.90 11.63
CA ALA A 512 8.40 -8.84 12.25
C ALA A 512 9.27 -7.85 13.06
N GLU A 513 10.52 -8.22 13.40
CA GLU A 513 11.56 -7.32 13.91
C GLU A 513 12.89 -7.56 13.17
N ALA A 514 13.77 -6.56 13.16
CA ALA A 514 15.05 -6.64 12.49
C ALA A 514 16.01 -7.57 13.25
N ALA A 515 16.34 -8.72 12.66
CA ALA A 515 17.26 -9.69 13.24
C ALA A 515 18.72 -9.23 13.17
N GLU A 516 19.53 -9.61 14.16
CA GLU A 516 21.00 -9.46 14.08
C GLU A 516 21.55 -10.24 12.88
N SER A 517 22.52 -9.63 12.18
CA SER A 517 23.15 -10.24 11.02
C SER A 517 24.62 -9.83 10.90
N ALA A 518 25.43 -10.74 10.35
CA ALA A 518 26.79 -10.47 9.90
C ALA A 518 26.85 -9.62 8.61
N GLY A 519 25.70 -9.27 8.03
CA GLY A 519 25.55 -8.41 6.86
C GLY A 519 24.88 -9.11 5.68
N VAL A 520 24.01 -8.40 4.98
CA VAL A 520 23.26 -8.92 3.83
C VAL A 520 23.44 -7.99 2.65
N VAL A 521 24.00 -8.48 1.53
CA VAL A 521 24.14 -7.71 0.30
C VAL A 521 23.14 -8.18 -0.73
N ILE A 522 22.34 -7.27 -1.27
CA ILE A 522 21.37 -7.55 -2.32
C ILE A 522 21.66 -6.62 -3.51
N CYS A 523 22.05 -7.19 -4.64
CA CYS A 523 22.32 -6.44 -5.86
C CYS A 523 21.44 -6.94 -7.00
N VAL A 524 20.52 -6.08 -7.45
CA VAL A 524 19.69 -6.28 -8.63
C VAL A 524 20.11 -5.25 -9.67
N SER A 525 20.71 -5.71 -10.77
CA SER A 525 21.26 -4.84 -11.80
C SER A 525 20.90 -5.32 -13.21
N GLN A 526 20.84 -4.38 -14.15
CA GLN A 526 20.59 -4.66 -15.58
C GLN A 526 19.36 -5.52 -15.83
N THR A 527 18.32 -5.35 -15.00
CA THR A 527 17.15 -6.23 -15.00
C THR A 527 16.05 -5.69 -15.91
N VAL A 528 15.40 -6.58 -16.66
CA VAL A 528 14.23 -6.25 -17.48
C VAL A 528 12.97 -6.78 -16.80
N LEU A 529 12.01 -5.91 -16.52
CA LEU A 529 10.71 -6.28 -15.93
C LEU A 529 9.59 -6.05 -16.96
N ARG A 530 8.85 -7.10 -17.31
CA ARG A 530 7.68 -7.02 -18.20
C ARG A 530 6.44 -7.53 -17.47
N SER A 531 5.63 -6.60 -16.97
CA SER A 531 4.55 -6.90 -16.02
C SER A 531 5.04 -7.75 -14.85
N SER A 532 6.08 -7.26 -14.17
CA SER A 532 6.81 -7.90 -13.06
C SER A 532 7.26 -6.85 -12.05
N VAL A 533 7.67 -7.28 -10.85
CA VAL A 533 7.94 -6.39 -9.72
C VAL A 533 9.07 -6.94 -8.83
N VAL A 534 9.82 -6.02 -8.22
CA VAL A 534 10.72 -6.29 -7.10
C VAL A 534 10.04 -5.83 -5.82
N ALA A 535 9.90 -6.72 -4.83
CA ALA A 535 9.19 -6.44 -3.60
C ALA A 535 10.07 -6.70 -2.36
N PHE A 536 9.95 -5.82 -1.37
CA PHE A 536 10.50 -5.97 -0.03
C PHE A 536 9.36 -5.90 0.97
N SER A 537 9.34 -6.81 1.94
CA SER A 537 8.28 -6.87 2.96
C SER A 537 8.86 -7.04 4.36
N PHE A 538 8.21 -6.40 5.35
CA PHE A 538 8.52 -6.47 6.78
C PHE A 538 9.92 -5.97 7.17
N ALA A 539 10.36 -6.25 8.40
CA ALA A 539 11.62 -5.76 8.95
C ALA A 539 12.82 -6.56 8.39
N LEU A 540 13.65 -5.89 7.59
CA LEU A 540 14.86 -6.50 7.04
C LEU A 540 15.92 -6.64 8.15
N PRO A 541 16.83 -7.63 8.05
CA PRO A 541 17.93 -7.77 8.99
C PRO A 541 18.77 -6.49 9.15
N LEU A 542 19.48 -6.39 10.27
CA LEU A 542 20.46 -5.33 10.46
C LEU A 542 21.56 -5.43 9.40
N HIS A 543 22.12 -4.29 9.00
CA HIS A 543 23.27 -4.23 8.08
C HIS A 543 22.98 -4.83 6.68
N CYS A 544 21.77 -4.62 6.16
CA CYS A 544 21.45 -4.87 4.76
C CYS A 544 21.98 -3.74 3.87
N ASP A 545 22.70 -4.07 2.80
CA ASP A 545 23.06 -3.15 1.72
C ASP A 545 22.39 -3.58 0.40
N ILE A 546 21.39 -2.79 -0.01
CA ILE A 546 20.46 -3.15 -1.09
C ILE A 546 20.59 -2.15 -2.23
N ALA A 547 20.84 -2.66 -3.43
CA ALA A 547 20.92 -1.87 -4.66
C ALA A 547 20.02 -2.47 -5.76
N VAL A 548 19.01 -1.72 -6.18
CA VAL A 548 18.17 -2.00 -7.34
C VAL A 548 18.48 -0.96 -8.42
N THR A 549 19.28 -1.35 -9.41
CA THR A 549 19.88 -0.43 -10.38
C THR A 549 19.69 -0.87 -11.83
N GLU A 550 19.71 0.09 -12.76
CA GLU A 550 19.71 -0.19 -14.20
C GLU A 550 18.52 -1.08 -14.64
N VAL A 551 17.31 -0.78 -14.16
CA VAL A 551 16.10 -1.55 -14.45
C VAL A 551 15.35 -0.96 -15.65
N ASP A 552 15.04 -1.77 -16.68
CA ASP A 552 14.08 -1.45 -17.74
C ASP A 552 12.73 -2.12 -17.45
N ALA A 553 11.73 -1.33 -17.11
CA ALA A 553 10.39 -1.81 -16.77
C ALA A 553 9.33 -1.40 -17.80
N LEU A 554 8.52 -2.36 -18.23
CA LEU A 554 7.29 -2.12 -19.00
C LEU A 554 6.10 -2.74 -18.30
N GLN A 555 5.22 -1.91 -17.74
CA GLN A 555 4.00 -2.34 -17.08
C GLN A 555 2.81 -2.35 -18.06
N SER A 556 2.19 -3.51 -18.23
CA SER A 556 1.01 -3.67 -19.10
C SER A 556 -0.16 -4.39 -18.43
N SER A 557 0.10 -5.06 -17.31
CA SER A 557 -0.89 -5.77 -16.50
C SER A 557 -0.49 -5.67 -15.03
N GLU A 558 -1.48 -5.71 -14.14
CA GLU A 558 -1.25 -5.78 -12.70
C GLU A 558 -0.53 -7.09 -12.32
N VAL A 559 0.32 -6.98 -11.30
CA VAL A 559 1.07 -8.09 -10.72
C VAL A 559 0.58 -8.33 -9.30
N GLU A 560 0.46 -9.61 -8.95
CA GLU A 560 0.05 -10.05 -7.63
C GLU A 560 1.32 -10.31 -6.82
N VAL A 561 1.45 -9.59 -5.69
CA VAL A 561 2.53 -9.79 -4.73
C VAL A 561 1.90 -10.50 -3.55
N SER A 562 2.34 -11.73 -3.28
CA SER A 562 1.93 -12.48 -2.09
C SER A 562 2.21 -11.61 -0.86
N ASP A 563 1.23 -11.48 0.03
CA ASP A 563 1.25 -10.65 1.25
C ASP A 563 0.82 -9.17 1.07
N ALA A 564 0.49 -8.73 -0.16
CA ALA A 564 -0.22 -7.47 -0.39
C ALA A 564 -1.68 -7.74 -0.82
N ILE A 565 -2.65 -7.12 -0.13
CA ILE A 565 -4.09 -7.23 -0.44
C ILE A 565 -4.41 -6.70 -1.86
N ASP A 566 -3.55 -5.83 -2.41
CA ASP A 566 -3.76 -5.15 -3.67
C ASP A 566 -2.85 -5.60 -4.83
N LYS A 567 -3.49 -5.92 -5.96
CA LYS A 567 -2.85 -6.02 -7.27
C LYS A 567 -2.13 -4.71 -7.62
N THR A 568 -0.83 -4.78 -7.89
CA THR A 568 0.00 -3.58 -8.00
C THR A 568 0.56 -3.38 -9.41
N LEU A 569 0.59 -2.12 -9.87
CA LEU A 569 1.27 -1.66 -11.10
C LEU A 569 2.50 -0.84 -10.70
N SER A 570 3.55 -1.50 -10.20
CA SER A 570 4.76 -0.82 -9.70
C SER A 570 6.05 -1.55 -10.05
N VAL A 571 7.16 -0.82 -10.06
CA VAL A 571 8.50 -1.37 -10.31
C VAL A 571 9.08 -1.93 -9.01
N VAL A 572 8.94 -1.16 -7.92
CA VAL A 572 9.39 -1.54 -6.58
C VAL A 572 8.23 -1.39 -5.60
N VAL A 573 7.95 -2.44 -4.83
CA VAL A 573 6.94 -2.45 -3.77
C VAL A 573 7.62 -2.64 -2.42
N LEU A 574 7.19 -1.85 -1.43
CA LEU A 574 7.64 -1.92 -0.03
C LEU A 574 6.39 -2.16 0.86
N GLY A 575 6.25 -3.37 1.39
CA GLY A 575 5.14 -3.72 2.31
C GLY A 575 5.60 -3.72 3.76
N ASP A 576 5.13 -2.76 4.56
CA ASP A 576 5.42 -2.69 6.01
C ASP A 576 6.92 -2.77 6.36
N VAL A 577 7.77 -2.10 5.56
CA VAL A 577 9.23 -2.26 5.62
C VAL A 577 9.85 -1.45 6.77
N VAL A 578 10.71 -2.12 7.53
CA VAL A 578 11.62 -1.49 8.51
C VAL A 578 13.06 -1.69 8.07
N LEU A 579 13.79 -0.59 7.86
CA LEU A 579 15.23 -0.59 7.68
C LEU A 579 15.88 -0.12 8.99
N ALA A 580 16.72 -0.96 9.58
CA ALA A 580 17.47 -0.67 10.79
C ALA A 580 18.97 -0.87 10.53
N ALA A 581 19.76 0.20 10.66
CA ALA A 581 21.17 0.23 10.26
C ALA A 581 21.43 -0.33 8.83
N SER A 582 20.51 -0.05 7.89
CA SER A 582 20.46 -0.67 6.55
C SER A 582 20.27 0.37 5.44
N SER A 583 20.73 0.05 4.23
CA SER A 583 20.70 0.90 3.03
C SER A 583 19.87 0.31 1.90
N LEU A 584 19.05 1.16 1.26
CA LEU A 584 18.30 0.84 0.04
C LEU A 584 18.50 1.92 -1.03
N LEU A 585 19.11 1.54 -2.16
CA LEU A 585 19.27 2.39 -3.34
C LEU A 585 18.43 1.86 -4.50
N VAL A 586 17.52 2.69 -5.01
CA VAL A 586 16.84 2.49 -6.30
C VAL A 586 17.39 3.51 -7.29
N SER A 587 18.04 3.08 -8.37
CA SER A 587 18.70 4.02 -9.28
C SER A 587 18.68 3.63 -10.75
N ASN A 588 18.71 4.63 -11.64
CA ASN A 588 18.75 4.42 -13.09
C ASN A 588 17.61 3.52 -13.61
N VAL A 589 16.44 3.58 -12.99
CA VAL A 589 15.24 2.88 -13.44
C VAL A 589 14.64 3.63 -14.63
N LYS A 590 14.38 2.94 -15.74
CA LYS A 590 13.59 3.46 -16.86
C LYS A 590 12.31 2.65 -16.96
N ALA A 591 11.18 3.30 -16.71
CA ALA A 591 9.91 2.61 -16.61
C ALA A 591 8.84 3.26 -17.47
N HIS A 592 8.13 2.45 -18.25
CA HIS A 592 6.99 2.86 -19.05
C HIS A 592 5.74 2.05 -18.69
N SER A 593 4.61 2.71 -18.51
CA SER A 593 3.32 2.06 -18.28
C SER A 593 2.37 2.27 -19.45
N LYS A 594 1.75 1.18 -19.92
CA LYS A 594 0.65 1.23 -20.91
C LYS A 594 -0.72 1.45 -20.27
N ARG A 595 -0.81 1.40 -18.94
CA ARG A 595 -2.05 1.57 -18.16
C ARG A 595 -1.98 2.83 -17.31
N TYR A 596 -3.13 3.48 -17.17
CA TYR A 596 -3.32 4.55 -16.20
C TYR A 596 -3.26 4.01 -14.77
N GLY A 597 -2.80 4.84 -13.83
CA GLY A 597 -2.79 4.49 -12.41
C GLY A 597 -1.51 3.81 -11.90
N ALA A 598 -0.50 3.61 -12.75
CA ALA A 598 0.75 2.98 -12.32
C ALA A 598 1.54 3.86 -11.34
N ILE A 599 2.25 3.23 -10.41
CA ILE A 599 3.04 3.88 -9.35
C ILE A 599 4.50 3.46 -9.51
N GLY A 600 5.46 4.39 -9.53
CA GLY A 600 6.86 4.06 -9.77
C GLY A 600 7.44 3.16 -8.69
N LEU A 601 7.46 3.68 -7.46
CA LEU A 601 7.75 2.99 -6.20
C LEU A 601 6.53 3.10 -5.29
N HIS A 602 6.14 2.01 -4.64
CA HIS A 602 4.94 1.96 -3.82
C HIS A 602 5.23 1.38 -2.44
N ALA A 603 5.14 2.22 -1.40
CA ALA A 603 5.10 1.76 -0.02
C ALA A 603 3.65 1.60 0.42
N THR A 604 3.18 0.36 0.47
CA THR A 604 1.76 0.00 0.74
C THR A 604 1.40 0.12 2.22
N GLY A 605 2.38 -0.05 3.10
CA GLY A 605 2.25 0.08 4.57
C GLY A 605 3.27 1.06 5.16
N PRO A 606 3.48 1.08 6.49
CA PRO A 606 4.47 1.93 7.13
C PRO A 606 5.88 1.64 6.65
N LEU A 607 6.64 2.70 6.37
CA LEU A 607 8.05 2.67 6.01
C LEU A 607 8.85 3.34 7.12
N ASN A 608 9.64 2.57 7.85
CA ASN A 608 10.43 3.05 8.99
C ASN A 608 11.93 2.95 8.70
N LEU A 609 12.66 4.06 8.85
CA LEU A 609 14.11 4.13 8.75
C LEU A 609 14.69 4.47 10.13
N LEU A 610 15.48 3.55 10.68
CA LEU A 610 16.02 3.59 12.06
C LEU A 610 17.52 3.33 12.07
N GLY A 611 18.20 3.77 13.14
CA GLY A 611 19.60 3.40 13.42
C GLY A 611 20.61 3.78 12.33
N GLY A 612 20.48 4.96 11.73
CA GLY A 612 21.36 5.43 10.66
C GLY A 612 21.07 4.81 9.28
N SER A 613 19.83 4.39 9.04
CA SER A 613 19.43 3.79 7.77
C SER A 613 19.31 4.80 6.65
N SER A 614 19.35 4.32 5.40
CA SER A 614 19.18 5.18 4.23
C SER A 614 18.30 4.58 3.14
N LEU A 615 17.46 5.40 2.52
CA LEU A 615 16.70 5.07 1.32
C LEU A 615 16.87 6.18 0.29
N TYR A 616 17.43 5.83 -0.87
CA TYR A 616 17.63 6.74 -2.00
C TYR A 616 16.93 6.22 -3.24
N ALA A 617 16.11 7.07 -3.88
CA ALA A 617 15.65 6.86 -5.26
C ALA A 617 16.20 7.97 -6.15
N ARG A 618 17.06 7.61 -7.12
CA ARG A 618 17.76 8.62 -7.94
C ARG A 618 17.97 8.25 -9.41
N TYR A 619 17.93 9.26 -10.27
CA TYR A 619 18.10 9.11 -11.73
C TYR A 619 17.07 8.15 -12.35
N CYS A 620 15.91 7.99 -11.74
CA CYS A 620 14.81 7.20 -12.27
C CYS A 620 13.99 8.03 -13.26
N SER A 621 13.46 7.41 -14.31
CA SER A 621 12.64 8.03 -15.34
C SER A 621 11.36 7.22 -15.54
N PHE A 622 10.22 7.86 -15.28
CA PHE A 622 8.90 7.23 -15.35
C PHE A 622 8.02 7.89 -16.40
N ASP A 623 7.43 7.09 -17.28
CA ASP A 623 6.48 7.52 -18.32
C ASP A 623 5.17 6.72 -18.23
N GLY A 624 4.03 7.40 -18.23
CA GLY A 624 2.71 6.79 -18.03
C GLY A 624 2.39 6.43 -16.56
N TYR A 625 3.15 6.95 -15.59
CA TYR A 625 2.96 6.73 -14.15
C TYR A 625 2.24 7.91 -13.48
N THR A 626 1.38 7.63 -12.50
CA THR A 626 0.67 8.66 -11.74
C THR A 626 1.58 9.29 -10.68
N HIS A 627 2.34 8.48 -9.95
CA HIS A 627 3.25 8.96 -8.91
C HIS A 627 4.63 8.33 -9.10
N LEU A 628 5.69 9.09 -8.83
CA LEU A 628 7.04 8.51 -8.77
C LEU A 628 7.15 7.63 -7.52
N PHE A 629 6.83 8.16 -6.34
CA PHE A 629 6.78 7.39 -5.10
C PHE A 629 5.45 7.67 -4.38
N LEU A 630 4.64 6.62 -4.22
CA LEU A 630 3.51 6.63 -3.29
C LEU A 630 3.93 6.01 -1.96
N VAL A 631 3.68 6.71 -0.85
CA VAL A 631 4.02 6.26 0.49
C VAL A 631 2.80 6.35 1.40
N TYR A 632 2.45 5.23 2.02
CA TYR A 632 1.36 5.18 2.98
C TYR A 632 1.69 5.98 4.24
N MET A 633 2.72 5.60 4.99
CA MET A 633 3.20 6.27 6.20
C MET A 633 4.74 6.23 6.25
N LEU A 634 5.40 7.33 6.66
CA LEU A 634 6.87 7.43 6.71
C LEU A 634 7.36 7.89 8.07
N SER A 635 8.33 7.18 8.62
CA SER A 635 9.07 7.55 9.82
C SER A 635 10.57 7.49 9.56
N VAL A 636 11.28 8.61 9.69
CA VAL A 636 12.73 8.70 9.53
C VAL A 636 13.34 9.19 10.84
N ARG A 637 13.99 8.29 11.57
CA ARG A 637 14.47 8.54 12.94
C ARG A 637 15.89 8.05 13.14
N ASP A 638 16.49 8.41 14.27
CA ASP A 638 17.84 7.97 14.65
C ASP A 638 18.88 8.17 13.54
N ARG A 639 19.14 9.41 13.12
CA ARG A 639 20.18 9.74 12.13
C ARG A 639 19.98 9.10 10.75
N SER A 640 18.74 8.86 10.33
CA SER A 640 18.42 8.20 9.07
C SER A 640 18.13 9.18 7.92
N VAL A 641 18.15 8.68 6.67
CA VAL A 641 17.98 9.50 5.46
C VAL A 641 16.96 8.90 4.49
N PHE A 642 15.98 9.69 4.08
CA PHE A 642 15.10 9.41 2.93
C PHE A 642 15.36 10.43 1.82
N ALA A 643 15.58 10.00 0.58
CA ALA A 643 15.93 10.93 -0.50
C ALA A 643 15.38 10.55 -1.88
N LEU A 644 14.73 11.52 -2.54
CA LEU A 644 14.35 11.50 -3.95
C LEU A 644 15.20 12.50 -4.73
N LEU A 645 16.16 12.02 -5.54
CA LEU A 645 17.18 12.87 -6.16
C LEU A 645 17.21 12.75 -7.69
N ASN A 646 17.12 13.87 -8.41
CA ASN A 646 17.36 13.94 -9.86
C ASN A 646 16.53 12.94 -10.68
N ASN A 647 15.29 12.69 -10.29
CA ASN A 647 14.40 11.81 -11.03
C ASN A 647 13.57 12.60 -12.05
N THR A 648 13.03 11.88 -13.04
CA THR A 648 12.20 12.47 -14.08
C THR A 648 10.86 11.77 -14.24
N MET A 649 9.81 12.55 -14.49
CA MET A 649 8.52 12.04 -14.94
C MET A 649 8.09 12.74 -16.22
N ALA A 650 7.73 11.97 -17.25
CA ALA A 650 7.21 12.55 -18.50
C ALA A 650 5.85 13.24 -18.24
N SER A 651 4.95 12.54 -17.55
CA SER A 651 3.71 13.09 -16.99
C SER A 651 3.37 12.39 -15.69
N GLY A 652 2.62 13.07 -14.81
CA GLY A 652 2.10 12.46 -13.59
C GLY A 652 1.34 13.43 -12.70
N ALA A 653 0.90 12.95 -11.56
CA ALA A 653 0.30 13.75 -10.50
C ALA A 653 1.37 14.26 -9.52
N SER A 654 2.28 13.40 -9.02
CA SER A 654 3.33 13.88 -8.11
C SER A 654 4.62 13.07 -8.05
N PHE A 655 5.72 13.70 -7.59
CA PHE A 655 6.94 12.97 -7.27
C PHE A 655 6.82 12.19 -5.96
N LEU A 656 6.25 12.82 -4.94
CA LEU A 656 5.97 12.18 -3.65
C LEU A 656 4.48 12.30 -3.35
N PHE A 657 3.80 11.18 -3.16
CA PHE A 657 2.40 11.12 -2.74
C PHE A 657 2.30 10.47 -1.36
N GLN A 658 1.67 11.18 -0.43
CA GLN A 658 1.49 10.77 0.95
C GLN A 658 0.01 10.51 1.24
N LEU A 659 -0.29 9.34 1.80
CA LEU A 659 -1.63 9.01 2.32
C LEU A 659 -1.81 9.35 3.81
N HIS A 660 -0.85 9.03 4.68
CA HIS A 660 -0.88 9.21 6.14
C HIS A 660 0.33 9.96 6.69
N GLY A 661 0.38 10.24 8.00
CA GLY A 661 1.36 11.15 8.62
C GLY A 661 2.84 10.80 8.38
N PHE A 662 3.67 11.82 8.24
CA PHE A 662 5.13 11.70 8.08
C PHE A 662 5.84 12.30 9.30
N SER A 663 6.88 11.63 9.80
CA SER A 663 7.71 12.12 10.90
C SER A 663 9.20 12.01 10.58
N VAL A 664 9.94 13.08 10.88
CA VAL A 664 11.41 13.12 10.77
C VAL A 664 11.97 13.64 12.09
N SER A 665 12.74 12.80 12.80
CA SER A 665 13.27 13.12 14.13
C SER A 665 14.71 12.67 14.33
N GLU A 666 15.32 13.16 15.41
CA GLU A 666 16.63 12.73 15.92
C GLU A 666 17.76 12.83 14.88
N TYR A 667 18.03 14.06 14.44
CA TYR A 667 19.10 14.37 13.48
C TYR A 667 18.91 13.67 12.12
N SER A 668 17.68 13.41 11.70
CA SER A 668 17.36 12.72 10.44
C SER A 668 17.03 13.69 9.30
N VAL A 669 17.09 13.19 8.06
CA VAL A 669 16.95 14.03 6.86
C VAL A 669 15.97 13.43 5.85
N LEU A 670 15.07 14.26 5.32
CA LEU A 670 14.22 13.93 4.18
C LEU A 670 14.49 14.91 3.03
N ARG A 671 14.86 14.39 1.86
CA ARG A 671 15.25 15.19 0.69
C ARG A 671 14.36 14.89 -0.52
N VAL A 672 13.86 15.93 -1.18
CA VAL A 672 13.24 15.86 -2.51
C VAL A 672 13.92 16.92 -3.36
N VAL A 673 14.94 16.54 -4.11
CA VAL A 673 15.87 17.49 -4.75
C VAL A 673 16.09 17.17 -6.23
N GLY A 674 16.03 18.21 -7.08
CA GLY A 674 16.41 18.09 -8.50
C GLY A 674 15.44 17.27 -9.36
N ASN A 675 14.24 16.97 -8.88
CA ASN A 675 13.29 16.16 -9.63
C ASN A 675 12.57 17.02 -10.68
N GLY A 676 12.45 16.52 -11.91
CA GLY A 676 11.97 17.27 -13.06
C GLY A 676 10.88 16.56 -13.84
N GLY A 677 9.86 17.27 -14.31
CA GLY A 677 8.82 16.63 -15.10
C GLY A 677 7.55 17.43 -15.23
N SER A 678 6.67 16.99 -16.12
CA SER A 678 5.35 17.62 -16.25
C SER A 678 4.38 16.94 -15.29
N VAL A 679 4.45 17.31 -14.01
CA VAL A 679 3.62 16.73 -12.94
C VAL A 679 2.70 17.79 -12.32
N SER A 680 1.54 17.37 -11.79
CA SER A 680 0.64 18.30 -11.10
C SER A 680 1.26 18.91 -9.84
N CYS A 681 2.09 18.15 -9.11
CA CYS A 681 2.79 18.62 -7.92
C CYS A 681 4.17 17.99 -7.72
N VAL A 682 5.05 18.63 -6.95
CA VAL A 682 6.21 17.92 -6.36
C VAL A 682 5.72 16.99 -5.25
N ILE A 683 4.97 17.54 -4.28
CA ILE A 683 4.46 16.83 -3.11
C ILE A 683 2.93 16.90 -3.10
N SER A 684 2.29 15.76 -2.87
CA SER A 684 0.83 15.68 -2.67
C SER A 684 0.56 14.98 -1.35
N ALA A 685 -0.10 15.67 -0.43
CA ALA A 685 -0.11 15.28 0.98
C ALA A 685 -1.47 15.56 1.65
N HIS A 686 -2.02 14.54 2.31
CA HIS A 686 -3.32 14.62 2.99
C HIS A 686 -3.24 14.93 4.49
N ASN A 687 -2.08 14.70 5.13
CA ASN A 687 -1.90 14.75 6.58
C ASN A 687 -0.66 15.57 6.96
N PRO A 688 -0.59 16.15 8.18
CA PRO A 688 0.53 16.96 8.61
C PRO A 688 1.82 16.16 8.80
N TRP A 689 2.94 16.88 8.79
CA TRP A 689 4.31 16.38 8.99
C TRP A 689 4.84 16.87 10.34
N SER A 690 5.63 16.06 11.04
CA SER A 690 6.38 16.48 12.23
C SER A 690 7.88 16.48 11.97
N LEU A 691 8.55 17.56 12.36
CA LEU A 691 9.99 17.74 12.24
C LEU A 691 10.58 18.13 13.59
N GLN A 692 11.42 17.27 14.16
CA GLN A 692 11.88 17.39 15.55
C GLN A 692 13.36 17.03 15.72
N SER A 693 13.95 17.46 16.83
CA SER A 693 15.29 17.09 17.30
C SER A 693 16.39 17.29 16.25
N SER A 694 16.55 18.53 15.79
CA SER A 694 17.61 18.95 14.85
C SER A 694 17.58 18.24 13.50
N SER A 695 16.37 18.00 12.97
CA SER A 695 16.14 17.31 11.69
C SER A 695 16.01 18.28 10.51
N TRP A 696 16.08 17.77 9.27
CA TRP A 696 16.08 18.60 8.07
C TRP A 696 15.13 18.10 6.96
N LEU A 697 14.27 19.00 6.47
CA LEU A 697 13.53 18.83 5.22
C LEU A 697 14.20 19.66 4.10
N ASP A 698 14.66 18.98 3.06
CA ASP A 698 15.40 19.57 1.94
C ASP A 698 14.60 19.49 0.64
N TRP A 699 13.97 20.59 0.22
CA TRP A 699 13.19 20.69 -1.02
C TRP A 699 13.83 21.69 -1.97
N ARG A 700 14.70 21.21 -2.85
CA ARG A 700 15.49 22.08 -3.72
C ARG A 700 15.44 21.70 -5.19
N ASP A 701 15.56 22.70 -6.05
CA ASP A 701 15.85 22.54 -7.49
C ASP A 701 14.86 21.63 -8.25
N ASN A 702 13.63 21.44 -7.72
CA ASN A 702 12.61 20.65 -8.41
C ASN A 702 11.94 21.49 -9.51
N ASP A 703 11.70 20.91 -10.68
CA ASP A 703 11.12 21.59 -11.84
C ASP A 703 9.84 20.87 -12.29
N VAL A 704 8.69 21.48 -12.04
CA VAL A 704 7.37 20.94 -12.40
C VAL A 704 6.69 21.72 -13.53
N GLY A 705 7.41 22.65 -14.18
CA GLY A 705 6.85 23.50 -15.23
C GLY A 705 5.65 24.30 -14.73
N VAL A 706 4.46 24.00 -15.25
CA VAL A 706 3.19 24.66 -14.85
C VAL A 706 2.49 24.00 -13.65
N GLY A 707 3.05 22.92 -13.12
CA GLY A 707 2.54 22.25 -11.92
C GLY A 707 2.71 23.09 -10.65
N GLU A 708 2.18 22.57 -9.56
CA GLU A 708 2.28 23.18 -8.24
C GLU A 708 3.47 22.60 -7.46
N LEU A 709 3.95 23.28 -6.43
CA LEU A 709 4.87 22.61 -5.50
C LEU A 709 4.11 21.61 -4.61
N PHE A 710 2.94 22.01 -4.12
CA PHE A 710 2.10 21.24 -3.20
C PHE A 710 0.65 21.12 -3.69
N CYS A 711 0.13 19.90 -3.94
CA CYS A 711 -1.32 19.71 -4.15
C CYS A 711 -1.98 19.17 -2.87
N VAL A 712 -3.15 19.71 -2.50
CA VAL A 712 -4.05 19.27 -1.41
C VAL A 712 -3.83 19.93 -0.04
N PHE A 713 -4.88 20.59 0.45
CA PHE A 713 -4.90 21.63 1.51
C PHE A 713 -5.08 21.12 2.95
N SER A 714 -4.25 20.17 3.39
CA SER A 714 -4.19 19.75 4.80
C SER A 714 -2.77 19.45 5.32
N ALA A 715 -1.78 19.37 4.42
CA ALA A 715 -0.40 19.13 4.81
C ALA A 715 0.20 20.39 5.41
N SER A 716 0.45 20.35 6.71
CA SER A 716 1.20 21.39 7.41
C SER A 716 2.34 20.75 8.17
N VAL A 717 3.46 21.46 8.30
CA VAL A 717 4.63 20.99 9.04
C VAL A 717 4.59 21.61 10.43
N SER A 718 4.70 20.77 11.45
CA SER A 718 5.04 21.17 12.82
C SER A 718 6.55 21.04 13.00
N ILE A 719 7.19 22.14 13.43
CA ILE A 719 8.65 22.24 13.53
C ILE A 719 9.08 22.71 14.93
N ASP A 720 10.04 22.01 15.52
CA ASP A 720 10.62 22.37 16.81
C ASP A 720 11.63 23.53 16.72
N ASP A 721 12.24 23.91 17.84
CA ASP A 721 13.14 25.05 17.96
C ASP A 721 14.54 24.81 17.35
N SER A 722 14.82 23.61 16.86
CA SER A 722 16.16 23.21 16.40
C SER A 722 16.23 22.71 14.96
N SER A 723 15.08 22.38 14.36
CA SER A 723 15.01 21.80 13.02
C SER A 723 14.96 22.83 11.89
N VAL A 724 15.26 22.37 10.67
CA VAL A 724 15.42 23.21 9.49
C VAL A 724 14.52 22.74 8.34
N VAL A 725 13.90 23.69 7.64
CA VAL A 725 13.26 23.46 6.34
C VAL A 725 13.95 24.33 5.30
N THR A 726 14.36 23.73 4.17
CA THR A 726 14.88 24.44 3.02
C THR A 726 13.92 24.32 1.84
N LEU A 727 13.60 25.46 1.22
CA LEU A 727 12.83 25.55 -0.01
C LEU A 727 13.49 26.53 -0.99
N THR A 728 14.34 26.03 -1.90
CA THR A 728 15.10 26.91 -2.83
C THR A 728 15.20 26.36 -4.24
N GLY A 729 15.38 27.24 -5.24
CA GLY A 729 15.71 26.85 -6.62
C GLY A 729 14.61 26.15 -7.43
N CYS A 730 13.45 25.87 -6.83
CA CYS A 730 12.37 25.15 -7.51
C CYS A 730 11.67 26.01 -8.59
N LYS A 731 11.22 25.38 -9.68
CA LYS A 731 10.44 25.98 -10.77
C LYS A 731 9.05 25.36 -10.86
N MET A 732 8.02 26.21 -10.89
CA MET A 732 6.62 25.81 -10.76
C MET A 732 5.68 26.85 -11.37
N GLY A 733 4.44 26.46 -11.68
CA GLY A 733 3.36 27.36 -12.08
C GLY A 733 2.73 28.06 -10.88
N SER A 734 2.58 27.35 -9.77
CA SER A 734 2.09 27.89 -8.49
C SER A 734 2.81 27.20 -7.32
N THR A 735 2.77 27.78 -6.12
CA THR A 735 3.22 27.07 -4.92
C THR A 735 2.19 26.03 -4.44
N GLY A 736 0.93 26.16 -4.85
CA GLY A 736 -0.18 25.34 -4.38
C GLY A 736 -0.54 25.55 -2.90
N LEU A 737 -0.03 26.61 -2.26
CA LEU A 737 -0.30 26.94 -0.86
C LEU A 737 -1.49 27.91 -0.74
N SER A 738 -2.59 27.47 -0.11
CA SER A 738 -3.71 28.35 0.27
C SER A 738 -3.68 28.76 1.75
N GLY A 739 -2.84 28.10 2.55
CA GLY A 739 -2.59 28.36 3.97
C GLY A 739 -1.10 28.33 4.30
N HIS A 740 -0.77 28.37 5.60
CA HIS A 740 0.62 28.32 6.06
C HIS A 740 1.21 26.92 5.90
N LEU A 741 2.35 26.80 5.22
CA LEU A 741 3.14 25.56 5.15
C LEU A 741 3.55 25.06 6.55
N LEU A 742 3.97 25.99 7.43
CA LEU A 742 4.27 25.70 8.83
C LEU A 742 3.04 26.02 9.71
N SER A 743 2.37 25.02 10.26
CA SER A 743 1.22 25.23 11.16
C SER A 743 1.67 25.63 12.56
N GLN A 744 2.60 24.86 13.13
CA GLN A 744 3.23 25.09 14.43
C GLN A 744 4.73 25.26 14.25
N ALA A 745 5.31 26.25 14.92
CA ALA A 745 6.74 26.52 14.86
C ALA A 745 7.21 27.09 16.19
N ASP A 746 8.10 26.37 16.87
CA ASP A 746 8.64 26.77 18.18
C ASP A 746 9.72 27.86 18.04
N ALA A 747 10.01 28.59 19.12
CA ALA A 747 10.96 29.69 19.08
C ALA A 747 12.41 29.18 18.90
N GLY A 748 12.90 29.16 17.68
CA GLY A 748 14.28 28.76 17.36
C GLY A 748 14.44 28.14 15.97
N TYR A 749 13.35 27.62 15.39
CA TYR A 749 13.32 26.98 14.08
C TYR A 749 13.99 27.80 12.97
N ARG A 750 14.37 27.11 11.89
CA ARG A 750 14.89 27.76 10.67
C ARG A 750 14.08 27.35 9.46
N PHE A 751 13.58 28.34 8.73
CA PHE A 751 12.98 28.16 7.42
C PHE A 751 13.71 29.03 6.40
N VAL A 752 14.52 28.39 5.56
CA VAL A 752 15.31 29.02 4.50
C VAL A 752 14.55 28.89 3.18
N ALA A 753 14.11 30.01 2.60
CA ALA A 753 13.38 29.99 1.35
C ALA A 753 13.77 31.13 0.40
N GLY A 754 13.80 30.87 -0.90
CA GLY A 754 14.15 31.89 -1.91
C GLY A 754 14.56 31.27 -3.24
N CYS A 755 14.73 32.10 -4.27
CA CYS A 755 15.12 31.65 -5.61
C CYS A 755 14.12 30.67 -6.24
N LEU A 756 12.84 30.83 -5.87
CA LEU A 756 11.74 30.05 -6.44
C LEU A 756 11.30 30.72 -7.74
N THR A 757 11.19 29.97 -8.83
CA THR A 757 10.59 30.47 -10.07
C THR A 757 9.12 30.07 -10.09
N VAL A 758 8.23 31.00 -9.79
CA VAL A 758 6.77 30.78 -9.77
C VAL A 758 6.14 31.50 -10.94
N ALA A 759 5.44 30.77 -11.82
CA ALA A 759 4.90 31.28 -13.08
C ALA A 759 5.94 32.14 -13.83
N GLY A 760 7.13 31.57 -14.06
CA GLY A 760 8.22 32.25 -14.79
C GLY A 760 8.91 33.40 -14.04
N ARG A 761 8.44 33.80 -12.85
CA ARG A 761 9.05 34.88 -12.05
C ARG A 761 9.90 34.32 -10.91
N VAL A 762 11.15 34.79 -10.81
CA VAL A 762 12.02 34.46 -9.67
C VAL A 762 11.64 35.30 -8.45
N LEU A 763 11.32 34.64 -7.34
CA LEU A 763 10.99 35.24 -6.05
C LEU A 763 12.27 35.36 -5.22
N THR A 764 12.62 36.58 -4.82
CA THR A 764 13.89 36.86 -4.12
C THR A 764 13.71 37.63 -2.81
N THR A 765 12.48 38.04 -2.49
CA THR A 765 12.19 38.82 -1.28
C THR A 765 11.15 38.13 -0.39
N ALA A 766 11.18 38.42 0.92
CA ALA A 766 10.21 37.90 1.88
C ALA A 766 8.76 38.30 1.54
N ALA A 767 8.55 39.50 0.99
CA ALA A 767 7.23 39.97 0.61
C ALA A 767 6.66 39.18 -0.59
N GLU A 768 7.50 38.87 -1.58
CA GLU A 768 7.12 38.05 -2.74
C GLU A 768 6.83 36.60 -2.34
N LEU A 769 7.65 36.02 -1.47
CA LEU A 769 7.43 34.68 -0.90
C LEU A 769 6.08 34.62 -0.16
N LYS A 770 5.82 35.62 0.69
CA LYS A 770 4.56 35.74 1.45
C LYS A 770 3.34 35.85 0.54
N LEU A 771 3.44 36.60 -0.57
CA LEU A 771 2.36 36.73 -1.55
C LEU A 771 2.01 35.39 -2.21
N ASN A 772 2.97 34.48 -2.32
CA ASN A 772 2.81 33.14 -2.88
C ASN A 772 2.60 32.07 -1.78
N GLY A 773 2.09 32.45 -0.61
CA GLY A 773 1.76 31.53 0.49
C GLY A 773 2.95 31.03 1.32
N VAL A 774 4.19 31.30 0.88
CA VAL A 774 5.42 30.94 1.62
C VAL A 774 5.65 31.93 2.75
N THR A 775 5.16 31.57 3.93
CA THR A 775 5.10 32.41 5.13
C THR A 775 5.97 31.82 6.23
N LYS A 776 6.23 32.58 7.31
CA LYS A 776 7.09 32.15 8.44
C LYS A 776 8.54 31.83 8.02
N VAL A 777 9.02 32.42 6.93
CA VAL A 777 10.41 32.33 6.48
C VAL A 777 11.31 33.07 7.48
N THR A 778 12.33 32.41 8.00
CA THR A 778 13.31 33.03 8.91
C THR A 778 14.48 33.64 8.13
N THR A 779 14.85 33.01 7.01
CA THR A 779 15.99 33.41 6.18
C THR A 779 15.59 33.39 4.72
N VAL A 780 15.74 34.52 4.03
CA VAL A 780 15.52 34.60 2.58
C VAL A 780 16.83 34.22 1.86
N ALA A 781 16.79 33.18 1.04
CA ALA A 781 17.97 32.72 0.30
C ALA A 781 18.34 33.71 -0.82
N VAL A 782 19.64 33.98 -0.98
CA VAL A 782 20.20 34.81 -2.05
C VAL A 782 20.63 33.90 -3.20
N CYS A 783 20.19 34.21 -4.42
CA CYS A 783 20.42 33.31 -5.55
C CYS A 783 21.88 33.29 -5.98
N GLY A 784 22.46 32.09 -6.05
CA GLY A 784 23.87 31.88 -6.36
C GLY A 784 24.80 31.96 -5.14
N GLU A 785 24.28 32.24 -3.95
CA GLU A 785 25.03 32.12 -2.69
C GLU A 785 24.59 30.87 -1.94
N CYS A 786 25.55 30.19 -1.32
CA CYS A 786 25.29 28.99 -0.53
C CYS A 786 25.62 29.23 0.94
N THR A 787 24.77 28.71 1.81
CA THR A 787 24.89 28.86 3.25
C THR A 787 24.86 27.50 3.92
N LYS A 788 25.48 27.41 5.10
CA LYS A 788 25.49 26.18 5.91
C LYS A 788 24.09 25.66 6.22
N GLU A 789 23.12 26.56 6.41
CA GLU A 789 21.74 26.23 6.80
C GLU A 789 20.81 26.03 5.60
N GLY A 790 21.19 26.53 4.42
CA GLY A 790 20.43 26.37 3.17
C GLY A 790 20.85 25.14 2.37
N ASP A 791 22.14 24.87 2.28
CA ASP A 791 22.67 23.93 1.27
C ASP A 791 23.23 22.64 1.88
N CYS A 792 23.45 22.64 3.19
CA CYS A 792 24.07 21.54 3.93
C CYS A 792 23.21 21.11 5.12
N PHE A 793 23.43 19.88 5.60
CA PHE A 793 22.92 19.46 6.90
C PHE A 793 23.79 20.08 8.00
N ALA A 794 23.34 21.23 8.52
CA ALA A 794 24.10 22.07 9.43
C ALA A 794 24.70 21.33 10.66
N PRO A 795 24.01 20.38 11.32
CA PRO A 795 24.55 19.67 12.48
C PRO A 795 25.83 18.88 12.20
N LEU A 796 26.01 18.40 10.96
CA LEU A 796 27.16 17.59 10.55
C LEU A 796 28.05 18.29 9.53
N THR A 797 27.92 19.61 9.39
CA THR A 797 28.76 20.41 8.49
C THR A 797 29.80 21.21 9.28
N ALA A 798 31.08 21.00 8.99
CA ALA A 798 32.20 21.71 9.60
C ALA A 798 32.39 23.10 8.97
N ALA A 799 32.40 23.18 7.64
CA ALA A 799 32.57 24.42 6.89
C ALA A 799 31.82 24.37 5.55
N VAL A 800 31.63 25.54 4.93
CA VAL A 800 31.10 25.68 3.57
C VAL A 800 32.06 26.52 2.75
N SER A 801 32.50 25.98 1.60
CA SER A 801 33.39 26.66 0.66
C SER A 801 32.96 26.36 -0.77
N ASP A 802 32.87 27.36 -1.64
CA ASP A 802 32.46 27.20 -3.05
C ASP A 802 31.16 26.39 -3.23
N CYS A 803 30.15 26.63 -2.40
CA CYS A 803 28.88 25.87 -2.40
C CYS A 803 29.03 24.36 -2.14
N LYS A 804 30.14 23.94 -1.53
CA LYS A 804 30.37 22.56 -1.09
C LYS A 804 30.42 22.49 0.42
N CYS A 805 29.79 21.46 0.96
CA CYS A 805 29.74 21.19 2.39
C CYS A 805 30.95 20.34 2.78
N GLU A 806 31.77 20.82 3.70
CA GLU A 806 32.83 20.02 4.33
C GLU A 806 32.24 19.35 5.57
N CYS A 807 32.22 18.02 5.59
CA CYS A 807 31.52 17.27 6.63
C CYS A 807 32.34 17.11 7.91
N ALA A 808 31.66 17.26 9.04
CA ALA A 808 32.16 16.84 10.35
C ALA A 808 32.10 15.31 10.49
N ALA A 809 32.65 14.78 11.60
CA ALA A 809 32.60 13.35 11.88
C ALA A 809 31.14 12.84 11.90
N GLY A 810 30.88 11.76 11.13
CA GLY A 810 29.55 11.17 10.96
C GLY A 810 28.70 11.81 9.86
N GLY A 811 29.15 12.88 9.20
CA GLY A 811 28.49 13.44 8.02
C GLY A 811 28.96 12.76 6.74
N HIS A 812 28.02 12.51 5.81
CA HIS A 812 28.24 11.79 4.56
C HIS A 812 27.73 12.55 3.34
N GLY A 813 28.39 12.33 2.19
CA GLY A 813 27.95 12.87 0.89
C GLY A 813 28.27 14.35 0.67
N ASP A 814 27.65 14.93 -0.35
CA ASP A 814 27.85 16.30 -0.83
C ASP A 814 27.21 17.37 0.07
N VAL A 815 26.24 16.97 0.89
CA VAL A 815 25.50 17.85 1.83
C VAL A 815 25.62 17.41 3.30
N CYS A 816 26.54 16.49 3.61
CA CYS A 816 26.83 16.03 4.98
C CYS A 816 25.65 15.42 5.76
N VAL A 817 24.84 14.61 5.10
CA VAL A 817 23.73 13.87 5.72
C VAL A 817 24.23 12.82 6.74
N PRO A 818 23.40 12.41 7.72
CA PRO A 818 23.80 11.52 8.81
C PRO A 818 23.99 10.05 8.45
N ALA A 819 23.52 9.60 7.27
CA ALA A 819 23.70 8.24 6.77
C ALA A 819 24.31 8.24 5.37
N PRO A 820 25.20 7.28 5.03
CA PRO A 820 25.87 7.24 3.75
C PRO A 820 24.90 7.00 2.58
N VAL A 821 25.29 7.45 1.39
CA VAL A 821 24.65 7.00 0.15
C VAL A 821 25.13 5.57 -0.11
N PRO A 822 24.25 4.59 -0.35
CA PRO A 822 24.64 3.22 -0.62
C PRO A 822 25.55 3.16 -1.86
N ALA A 823 26.54 2.26 -1.87
CA ALA A 823 27.57 2.19 -2.91
C ALA A 823 26.97 1.69 -4.26
N GLY A 824 26.43 2.61 -5.05
CA GLY A 824 25.96 2.34 -6.42
C GLY A 824 27.04 2.60 -7.48
N PRO A 825 26.91 2.03 -8.70
CA PRO A 825 27.81 2.32 -9.81
C PRO A 825 27.77 3.83 -10.18
N PRO A 826 28.86 4.35 -10.80
CA PRO A 826 29.01 5.78 -11.11
C PRO A 826 27.92 6.31 -12.05
N PRO A 827 27.67 7.64 -12.05
CA PRO A 827 26.66 8.26 -12.90
C PRO A 827 26.92 8.01 -14.40
N PRO A 828 25.86 7.86 -15.22
CA PRO A 828 26.01 7.72 -16.67
C PRO A 828 26.59 9.01 -17.31
N PRO A 829 27.17 8.92 -18.53
CA PRO A 829 27.79 10.05 -19.21
C PRO A 829 26.78 11.17 -19.53
N PRO A 830 27.25 12.41 -19.73
CA PRO A 830 26.40 13.56 -20.09
C PRO A 830 25.66 13.30 -21.42
N PRO A 831 24.47 13.90 -21.62
CA PRO A 831 23.69 13.70 -22.83
C PRO A 831 24.43 14.23 -24.09
N PRO A 832 24.13 13.69 -25.29
CA PRO A 832 24.75 14.11 -26.56
C PRO A 832 24.42 15.57 -26.90
N PRO A 833 25.21 16.21 -27.79
CA PRO A 833 25.01 17.60 -28.18
C PRO A 833 23.66 17.81 -28.88
N PRO A 834 23.14 19.06 -28.87
CA PRO A 834 21.78 19.36 -29.33
C PRO A 834 21.60 19.05 -30.82
N PRO A 835 20.36 18.74 -31.26
CA PRO A 835 20.03 18.62 -32.67
C PRO A 835 20.25 19.96 -33.42
N PRO A 836 20.24 19.95 -34.77
CA PRO A 836 20.42 21.14 -35.60
C PRO A 836 19.45 22.26 -35.21
N PRO A 837 19.84 23.54 -35.41
CA PRO A 837 18.99 24.67 -35.03
C PRO A 837 17.64 24.59 -35.75
N PRO A 838 16.53 24.76 -35.02
CA PRO A 838 15.20 24.76 -35.61
C PRO A 838 15.02 25.96 -36.58
N PRO A 839 14.00 25.91 -37.46
CA PRO A 839 13.67 27.03 -38.34
C PRO A 839 13.54 28.32 -37.53
N THR A 840 14.22 29.38 -37.97
CA THR A 840 14.13 30.70 -37.33
C THR A 840 12.67 31.20 -37.39
N PRO A 841 12.16 31.82 -36.31
CA PRO A 841 10.82 32.38 -36.31
C PRO A 841 10.65 33.46 -37.40
N PRO A 842 9.43 33.65 -37.91
CA PRO A 842 9.18 34.61 -38.99
C PRO A 842 9.42 36.05 -38.51
N PRO A 843 9.86 36.96 -39.39
CA PRO A 843 9.82 38.39 -39.13
C PRO A 843 8.43 38.87 -38.73
N VAL A 844 8.35 39.97 -37.95
CA VAL A 844 7.07 40.56 -37.53
C VAL A 844 6.22 40.91 -38.76
N GLY A 845 4.99 40.39 -38.82
CA GLY A 845 4.07 40.57 -39.94
C GLY A 845 4.13 39.48 -41.02
N GLU A 846 5.09 38.56 -40.98
CA GLU A 846 5.19 37.42 -41.90
C GLU A 846 4.64 36.13 -41.28
N CYS A 847 4.35 35.13 -42.13
CA CYS A 847 3.90 33.80 -41.73
C CYS A 847 4.87 32.74 -42.26
N ILE A 848 5.17 31.71 -41.47
CA ILE A 848 5.75 30.47 -42.00
C ILE A 848 4.62 29.77 -42.75
N SER A 849 4.80 29.50 -44.05
CA SER A 849 3.75 28.90 -44.86
C SER A 849 4.17 27.74 -45.74
N ASP A 850 3.19 26.93 -46.13
CA ASP A 850 3.26 25.95 -47.23
C ASP A 850 4.40 24.92 -47.10
N MET A 851 4.61 24.40 -45.88
CA MET A 851 5.66 23.41 -45.61
C MET A 851 5.22 22.29 -44.67
N VAL A 852 6.00 21.21 -44.65
CA VAL A 852 5.94 20.17 -43.62
C VAL A 852 6.97 20.53 -42.55
N TYR A 853 6.50 20.72 -41.32
CA TYR A 853 7.35 21.03 -40.18
C TYR A 853 8.08 19.76 -39.70
N PRO A 854 9.37 19.83 -39.33
CA PRO A 854 10.09 18.67 -38.80
C PRO A 854 9.44 18.18 -37.50
N GLU A 855 9.46 16.86 -37.26
CA GLU A 855 9.01 16.28 -35.99
C GLU A 855 9.98 16.66 -34.86
N VAL A 856 9.60 17.66 -34.06
CA VAL A 856 10.40 18.18 -32.95
C VAL A 856 9.51 18.58 -31.78
N THR A 857 10.07 18.58 -30.57
CA THR A 857 9.49 19.28 -29.42
C THR A 857 10.16 20.65 -29.31
N GLN A 858 9.41 21.72 -29.56
CA GLN A 858 9.95 23.08 -29.63
C GLN A 858 9.04 24.07 -28.90
N SER A 859 9.65 25.04 -28.23
CA SER A 859 8.98 26.23 -27.71
C SER A 859 9.22 27.45 -28.60
N VAL A 860 8.18 28.25 -28.85
CA VAL A 860 8.20 29.47 -29.68
C VAL A 860 7.52 30.63 -28.94
N GLY A 861 7.75 31.87 -29.38
CA GLY A 861 7.14 33.07 -28.80
C GLY A 861 8.12 34.00 -28.07
N SER A 862 9.32 33.53 -27.70
CA SER A 862 10.28 34.34 -26.94
C SER A 862 10.71 35.62 -27.68
N GLY A 863 10.47 36.78 -27.06
CA GLY A 863 10.75 38.11 -27.58
C GLY A 863 9.86 38.56 -28.75
N LEU A 864 8.81 37.80 -29.08
CA LEU A 864 7.95 38.07 -30.24
C LEU A 864 6.66 38.78 -29.82
N SER A 865 6.23 39.74 -30.64
CA SER A 865 4.87 40.29 -30.64
C SER A 865 3.99 39.67 -31.75
N TRP A 866 4.57 38.82 -32.61
CA TRP A 866 3.89 38.24 -33.76
C TRP A 866 4.37 36.83 -34.03
N LEU A 867 3.44 35.89 -34.22
CA LEU A 867 3.71 34.52 -34.64
C LEU A 867 2.62 34.07 -35.61
N CYS A 868 2.98 33.60 -36.79
CA CYS A 868 2.01 33.15 -37.77
C CYS A 868 2.47 31.89 -38.51
N TYR A 869 1.60 30.88 -38.58
CA TYR A 869 1.74 29.67 -39.38
C TYR A 869 0.54 29.54 -40.31
N ARG A 870 0.79 29.39 -41.61
CA ARG A 870 -0.27 29.26 -42.63
C ARG A 870 -0.08 28.02 -43.51
N ASN A 871 -1.06 27.14 -43.60
CA ASN A 871 -1.00 25.93 -44.44
C ASN A 871 0.23 25.03 -44.15
N VAL A 872 0.62 24.93 -42.87
CA VAL A 872 1.76 24.12 -42.41
C VAL A 872 1.29 22.76 -41.91
N THR A 873 2.04 21.69 -42.18
CA THR A 873 1.75 20.34 -41.68
C THR A 873 2.69 19.92 -40.56
N PHE A 874 2.13 19.60 -39.38
CA PHE A 874 2.79 19.06 -38.20
C PHE A 874 2.40 17.58 -38.03
N SER A 875 3.37 16.68 -37.92
CA SER A 875 3.11 15.23 -37.92
C SER A 875 4.09 14.46 -37.04
N GLY A 876 3.58 13.46 -36.31
CA GLY A 876 4.39 12.52 -35.53
C GLY A 876 4.13 12.62 -34.02
N GLY A 877 4.44 11.54 -33.28
CA GLY A 877 4.20 11.45 -31.83
C GLY A 877 5.19 12.26 -30.99
N GLY A 878 6.37 12.57 -31.54
CA GLY A 878 7.35 13.48 -30.93
C GLY A 878 7.17 14.95 -31.33
N MET A 879 6.17 15.26 -32.17
CA MET A 879 5.89 16.62 -32.63
C MET A 879 5.07 17.39 -31.58
N SER A 880 5.69 18.36 -30.93
CA SER A 880 5.01 19.26 -29.99
C SER A 880 5.48 20.69 -30.20
N LEU A 881 4.56 21.58 -30.56
CA LEU A 881 4.83 23.01 -30.67
C LEU A 881 4.19 23.73 -29.48
N THR A 882 5.02 24.27 -28.61
CA THR A 882 4.61 25.05 -27.43
C THR A 882 4.74 26.53 -27.72
N VAL A 883 3.64 27.27 -27.67
CA VAL A 883 3.66 28.74 -27.71
C VAL A 883 3.76 29.23 -26.26
N LEU A 884 4.95 29.71 -25.87
CA LEU A 884 5.22 30.25 -24.54
C LEU A 884 4.78 31.72 -24.48
N ILE A 885 3.57 31.97 -23.98
CA ILE A 885 3.02 33.33 -23.90
C ILE A 885 3.82 34.20 -22.93
N GLU A 886 4.36 33.62 -21.85
CA GLU A 886 5.20 34.35 -20.88
C GLU A 886 6.42 35.02 -21.50
N ALA A 887 6.95 34.42 -22.57
CA ALA A 887 8.16 34.86 -23.22
C ALA A 887 7.87 35.89 -24.33
N MET A 888 6.60 36.10 -24.69
CA MET A 888 6.20 37.11 -25.67
C MET A 888 6.31 38.52 -25.07
N THR A 889 6.51 39.52 -25.93
CA THR A 889 6.68 40.91 -25.51
C THR A 889 5.95 41.86 -26.46
N GLY A 890 5.43 42.98 -25.95
CA GLY A 890 4.91 44.10 -26.74
C GLY A 890 3.50 44.54 -26.34
N ASP A 891 3.12 45.76 -26.72
CA ASP A 891 1.82 46.34 -26.35
C ASP A 891 0.62 45.52 -26.86
N VAL A 892 0.77 44.92 -28.05
CA VAL A 892 -0.19 43.99 -28.65
C VAL A 892 0.59 42.81 -29.24
N ALA A 893 0.25 41.59 -28.84
CA ALA A 893 0.81 40.37 -29.41
C ALA A 893 -0.25 39.57 -30.18
N SER A 894 0.13 38.96 -31.31
CA SER A 894 -0.76 38.09 -32.07
C SER A 894 -0.13 36.76 -32.48
N VAL A 895 -0.88 35.68 -32.29
CA VAL A 895 -0.50 34.32 -32.68
C VAL A 895 -1.57 33.76 -33.61
N THR A 896 -1.21 33.33 -34.81
CA THR A 896 -2.17 32.81 -35.79
C THR A 896 -1.74 31.46 -36.36
N PHE A 897 -2.65 30.49 -36.35
CA PHE A 897 -2.55 29.21 -37.06
C PHE A 897 -3.71 29.13 -38.05
N ASP A 898 -3.41 29.26 -39.33
CA ASP A 898 -4.40 29.41 -40.41
C ASP A 898 -4.26 28.27 -41.42
N GLY A 899 -5.27 27.40 -41.54
CA GLY A 899 -5.24 26.29 -42.49
C GLY A 899 -4.19 25.21 -42.20
N CYS A 900 -3.69 25.09 -40.97
CA CYS A 900 -2.64 24.13 -40.62
C CYS A 900 -3.19 22.70 -40.47
N THR A 901 -2.35 21.69 -40.69
CA THR A 901 -2.69 20.27 -40.50
C THR A 901 -1.84 19.66 -39.40
N TRP A 902 -2.48 19.13 -38.35
CA TRP A 902 -1.85 18.43 -37.23
C TRP A 902 -2.25 16.96 -37.29
N ARG A 903 -1.30 16.03 -37.30
CA ARG A 903 -1.61 14.60 -37.42
C ARG A 903 -0.67 13.65 -36.69
N ASN A 904 -1.08 12.38 -36.58
CA ASN A 904 -0.24 11.25 -36.16
C ASN A 904 0.39 11.40 -34.76
N GLY A 905 -0.27 12.08 -33.83
CA GLY A 905 0.20 12.30 -32.45
C GLY A 905 0.68 13.72 -32.16
N ALA A 906 0.64 14.63 -33.14
CA ALA A 906 1.15 15.99 -32.96
C ALA A 906 0.35 16.80 -31.93
N VAL A 907 1.03 17.67 -31.18
CA VAL A 907 0.44 18.51 -30.14
C VAL A 907 0.72 20.00 -30.40
N LEU A 908 -0.32 20.83 -30.35
CA LEU A 908 -0.21 22.28 -30.24
C LEU A 908 -0.56 22.70 -28.81
N LEU A 909 0.43 23.20 -28.08
CA LEU A 909 0.29 23.69 -26.71
C LEU A 909 0.35 25.22 -26.69
N LEU A 910 -0.69 25.87 -26.16
CA LEU A 910 -0.72 27.31 -25.90
C LEU A 910 -0.58 27.50 -24.38
N LEU A 911 0.59 27.95 -23.92
CA LEU A 911 0.91 28.03 -22.50
C LEU A 911 0.79 29.49 -22.02
N GLY A 912 -0.31 29.80 -21.33
CA GLY A 912 -0.63 31.11 -20.76
C GLY A 912 0.12 31.39 -19.46
N ASN A 913 0.52 32.65 -19.28
CA ASN A 913 0.99 33.19 -18.00
C ASN A 913 0.43 34.60 -17.78
N ALA A 914 -0.23 34.87 -16.65
CA ALA A 914 -0.87 36.15 -16.33
C ALA A 914 0.11 37.34 -16.32
N HIS A 915 1.40 37.07 -16.08
CA HIS A 915 2.46 38.07 -15.92
C HIS A 915 3.28 38.28 -17.19
N ALA A 916 2.84 37.79 -18.35
CA ALA A 916 3.55 38.03 -19.60
C ALA A 916 3.71 39.54 -19.87
N ALA A 917 4.84 39.94 -20.47
CA ALA A 917 5.14 41.34 -20.81
C ALA A 917 4.38 41.80 -22.08
N VAL A 918 3.09 41.45 -22.15
CA VAL A 918 2.19 41.73 -23.27
C VAL A 918 1.00 42.54 -22.78
N GLY A 919 0.69 43.65 -23.46
CA GLY A 919 -0.46 44.51 -23.08
C GLY A 919 -1.83 43.93 -23.45
N SER A 920 -1.94 43.34 -24.64
CA SER A 920 -3.12 42.59 -25.10
C SER A 920 -2.71 41.46 -26.05
N LEU A 921 -3.43 40.35 -26.03
CA LEU A 921 -3.02 39.13 -26.75
C LEU A 921 -4.17 38.59 -27.61
N ASN A 922 -3.90 38.28 -28.87
CA ASN A 922 -4.88 37.67 -29.77
C ASN A 922 -4.33 36.39 -30.39
N ILE A 923 -4.91 35.24 -30.00
CA ILE A 923 -4.58 33.92 -30.54
C ILE A 923 -5.71 33.43 -31.43
N VAL A 924 -5.42 33.10 -32.68
CA VAL A 924 -6.40 32.60 -33.65
C VAL A 924 -5.95 31.25 -34.20
N VAL A 925 -6.75 30.21 -33.99
CA VAL A 925 -6.60 28.90 -34.64
C VAL A 925 -7.79 28.70 -35.56
N THR A 926 -7.59 28.78 -36.88
CA THR A 926 -8.69 28.77 -37.83
C THR A 926 -8.42 27.93 -39.07
N GLY A 927 -9.49 27.35 -39.63
CA GLY A 927 -9.44 26.55 -40.86
C GLY A 927 -8.54 25.32 -40.79
N SER A 928 -8.07 24.94 -39.61
CA SER A 928 -7.05 23.90 -39.41
C SER A 928 -7.68 22.52 -39.23
N THR A 929 -6.92 21.47 -39.54
CA THR A 929 -7.33 20.07 -39.38
C THR A 929 -6.45 19.36 -38.35
N PHE A 930 -7.07 18.73 -37.35
CA PHE A 930 -6.41 17.91 -36.33
C PHE A 930 -6.89 16.47 -36.48
N SER A 931 -5.99 15.55 -36.86
CA SER A 931 -6.30 14.13 -37.10
C SER A 931 -5.41 13.24 -36.23
N ASP A 932 -5.97 12.68 -35.16
CA ASP A 932 -5.19 12.04 -34.08
C ASP A 932 -4.09 12.99 -33.57
N ALA A 933 -4.48 14.22 -33.27
CA ALA A 933 -3.64 15.31 -32.79
C ALA A 933 -4.40 16.13 -31.75
N LEU A 934 -3.69 16.84 -30.88
CA LEU A 934 -4.25 17.54 -29.73
C LEU A 934 -3.99 19.04 -29.79
N LEU A 935 -5.05 19.84 -29.54
CA LEU A 935 -4.93 21.25 -29.20
C LEU A 935 -5.08 21.42 -27.68
N SER A 936 -4.15 22.12 -27.05
CA SER A 936 -4.06 22.22 -25.60
C SER A 936 -3.76 23.66 -25.16
N PRO A 937 -4.79 24.50 -24.94
CA PRO A 937 -4.62 25.78 -24.25
C PRO A 937 -4.60 25.56 -22.73
N GLU A 938 -3.58 26.06 -22.04
CA GLU A 938 -3.39 25.82 -20.60
C GLU A 938 -2.82 27.02 -19.86
N GLY A 939 -3.08 27.08 -18.55
CA GLY A 939 -2.58 28.14 -17.67
C GLY A 939 -3.52 29.34 -17.56
N GLU A 940 -2.99 30.44 -17.01
CA GLU A 940 -3.67 31.72 -16.84
C GLU A 940 -3.15 32.69 -17.89
N PHE A 941 -4.02 33.27 -18.71
CA PHE A 941 -3.57 34.17 -19.78
C PHE A 941 -3.48 35.64 -19.29
N PRO A 942 -2.63 36.49 -19.89
CA PRO A 942 -2.58 37.92 -19.60
C PRO A 942 -3.96 38.59 -19.73
N ALA A 943 -4.15 39.72 -19.05
CA ALA A 943 -5.36 40.52 -19.21
C ALA A 943 -5.60 40.89 -20.69
N ARG A 944 -6.87 41.06 -21.09
CA ARG A 944 -7.28 41.40 -22.47
C ARG A 944 -6.77 40.37 -23.50
N THR A 945 -6.85 39.09 -23.16
CA THR A 945 -6.54 37.99 -24.07
C THR A 945 -7.77 37.52 -24.83
N ASN A 946 -7.68 37.36 -26.15
CA ASN A 946 -8.71 36.74 -26.97
C ASN A 946 -8.16 35.48 -27.67
N ILE A 947 -8.68 34.30 -27.33
CA ILE A 947 -8.35 33.03 -28.00
C ILE A 947 -9.55 32.58 -28.82
N THR A 948 -9.42 32.62 -30.15
CA THR A 948 -10.46 32.22 -31.08
C THR A 948 -10.08 30.93 -31.82
N ILE A 949 -10.81 29.85 -31.56
CA ILE A 949 -10.67 28.56 -32.24
C ILE A 949 -11.87 28.40 -33.16
N ARG A 950 -11.71 28.72 -34.45
CA ARG A 950 -12.85 28.85 -35.39
C ARG A 950 -12.73 28.03 -36.67
N GLY A 951 -13.76 27.27 -37.00
CA GLY A 951 -13.88 26.61 -38.31
C GLY A 951 -12.87 25.48 -38.52
N ASN A 952 -12.39 24.85 -37.45
CA ASN A 952 -11.44 23.75 -37.51
C ASN A 952 -12.16 22.40 -37.56
N ARG A 953 -11.46 21.37 -38.03
CA ARG A 953 -11.92 19.98 -38.05
C ARG A 953 -11.05 19.14 -37.13
N PHE A 954 -11.63 18.52 -36.11
CA PHE A 954 -10.96 17.59 -35.22
C PHE A 954 -11.45 16.17 -35.46
N THR A 955 -10.54 15.22 -35.54
CA THR A 955 -10.82 13.79 -35.67
C THR A 955 -9.92 13.02 -34.72
N VAL A 956 -10.51 12.24 -33.81
CA VAL A 956 -9.78 11.45 -32.81
C VAL A 956 -10.23 9.99 -32.83
N THR A 957 -9.28 9.08 -33.04
CA THR A 957 -9.48 7.63 -33.07
C THR A 957 -8.76 6.92 -31.94
N ARG A 958 -7.69 7.54 -31.41
CA ARG A 958 -6.89 7.04 -30.28
C ARG A 958 -6.62 8.14 -29.26
N LEU A 959 -6.17 7.73 -28.08
CA LEU A 959 -5.73 8.67 -27.07
C LEU A 959 -4.39 9.28 -27.48
N ILE A 960 -4.28 10.61 -27.40
CA ILE A 960 -3.06 11.36 -27.70
C ILE A 960 -2.42 11.74 -26.36
N PRO A 961 -1.30 11.10 -25.96
CA PRO A 961 -0.65 11.42 -24.69
C PRO A 961 -0.06 12.83 -24.76
N ARG A 962 -0.20 13.57 -23.66
CA ARG A 962 0.33 14.92 -23.49
C ARG A 962 1.08 14.95 -22.14
N PRO A 963 2.40 15.11 -22.14
CA PRO A 963 3.19 15.31 -20.92
C PRO A 963 2.56 16.38 -20.01
N GLY A 964 2.16 16.09 -18.76
CA GLY A 964 1.51 17.06 -17.87
C GLY A 964 0.00 17.15 -17.89
N LEU A 965 -0.67 16.31 -18.68
CA LEU A 965 -2.13 16.27 -18.78
C LEU A 965 -2.59 14.81 -18.80
N VAL A 966 -3.20 14.35 -17.72
CA VAL A 966 -3.65 12.97 -17.58
C VAL A 966 -5.08 12.83 -18.09
N ILE A 967 -5.17 12.54 -19.39
CA ILE A 967 -6.43 12.30 -20.09
C ILE A 967 -6.77 10.80 -20.00
N ASP A 968 -7.97 10.43 -19.56
CA ASP A 968 -8.43 9.03 -19.51
C ASP A 968 -9.17 8.58 -20.78
N ARG A 969 -9.48 9.51 -21.68
CA ARG A 969 -10.32 9.32 -22.87
C ARG A 969 -9.78 10.08 -24.09
N PRO A 970 -9.89 9.54 -25.31
CA PRO A 970 -9.54 10.30 -26.52
C PRO A 970 -10.24 11.66 -26.55
N SER A 971 -9.45 12.73 -26.68
CA SER A 971 -9.91 14.12 -26.61
C SER A 971 -9.35 14.97 -27.76
N CYS A 972 -10.16 15.84 -28.33
CA CYS A 972 -9.75 16.74 -29.43
C CYS A 972 -9.06 18.01 -28.90
N VAL A 973 -9.63 18.58 -27.84
CA VAL A 973 -9.08 19.71 -27.09
C VAL A 973 -8.96 19.26 -25.64
N ALA A 974 -7.77 19.34 -25.06
CA ALA A 974 -7.58 18.95 -23.67
C ALA A 974 -6.61 19.88 -22.92
N MET A 975 -6.92 20.17 -21.65
CA MET A 975 -6.36 21.28 -20.89
C MET A 975 -6.11 20.86 -19.44
N ASN A 976 -4.93 21.14 -18.88
CA ASN A 976 -4.65 20.95 -17.46
C ASN A 976 -4.99 22.22 -16.67
N GLY A 977 -6.27 22.57 -16.67
CA GLY A 977 -6.75 23.83 -16.11
C GLY A 977 -6.61 25.00 -17.07
N LEU A 978 -7.53 25.96 -16.93
CA LEU A 978 -7.56 27.18 -17.72
C LEU A 978 -8.16 28.29 -16.87
N ALA A 979 -7.43 29.40 -16.74
CA ALA A 979 -7.92 30.60 -16.09
C ALA A 979 -8.02 31.74 -17.11
N ILE A 980 -9.23 32.29 -17.21
CA ILE A 980 -9.58 33.41 -18.09
C ILE A 980 -9.99 34.56 -17.18
N SER A 981 -9.21 35.64 -17.21
CA SER A 981 -9.43 36.77 -16.32
C SER A 981 -9.16 38.11 -16.97
N ASN A 982 -9.74 39.15 -16.37
CA ASN A 982 -9.46 40.56 -16.67
C ASN A 982 -9.73 40.91 -18.15
N ASP A 983 -11.01 41.02 -18.52
CA ASP A 983 -11.46 41.37 -19.88
C ASP A 983 -11.01 40.37 -20.97
N SER A 984 -10.91 39.08 -20.65
CA SER A 984 -10.41 38.05 -21.56
C SER A 984 -11.51 37.14 -22.09
N ALA A 985 -11.30 36.56 -23.27
CA ALA A 985 -12.25 35.69 -23.94
C ALA A 985 -11.60 34.45 -24.59
N VAL A 986 -12.22 33.29 -24.45
CA VAL A 986 -11.89 32.06 -25.19
C VAL A 986 -13.12 31.56 -25.91
N VAL A 987 -13.08 31.48 -27.23
CA VAL A 987 -14.24 31.19 -28.09
C VAL A 987 -13.94 30.04 -29.05
N LEU A 988 -14.66 28.93 -28.89
CA LEU A 988 -14.67 27.81 -29.83
C LEU A 988 -15.93 27.91 -30.70
N SER A 989 -15.78 28.27 -31.98
CA SER A 989 -16.92 28.51 -32.86
C SER A 989 -16.86 27.83 -34.24
N GLY A 990 -17.99 27.28 -34.70
CA GLY A 990 -18.09 26.70 -36.04
C GLY A 990 -17.15 25.52 -36.32
N ASN A 991 -16.63 24.85 -35.29
CA ASN A 991 -15.75 23.69 -35.44
C ASN A 991 -16.56 22.40 -35.66
N VAL A 992 -15.91 21.40 -36.24
CA VAL A 992 -16.44 20.05 -36.40
C VAL A 992 -15.59 19.07 -35.57
N PHE A 993 -16.21 18.38 -34.62
CA PHE A 993 -15.56 17.36 -33.79
C PHE A 993 -16.03 15.97 -34.18
N GLN A 994 -15.10 15.04 -34.41
CA GLN A 994 -15.39 13.67 -34.80
C GLN A 994 -14.58 12.66 -33.98
N ALA A 995 -15.25 11.64 -33.45
CA ALA A 995 -14.59 10.54 -32.73
C ALA A 995 -15.20 9.19 -33.11
N VAL A 996 -14.36 8.16 -33.23
CA VAL A 996 -14.76 6.81 -33.71
C VAL A 996 -14.92 5.78 -32.56
N LYS A 997 -14.40 6.08 -31.37
CA LYS A 997 -14.46 5.19 -30.20
C LYS A 997 -15.65 5.50 -29.29
N THR A 998 -16.16 4.47 -28.62
CA THR A 998 -17.37 4.51 -27.79
C THR A 998 -17.29 5.36 -26.50
N SER A 999 -16.08 5.75 -26.09
CA SER A 999 -15.80 6.49 -24.85
C SER A 999 -14.79 7.60 -25.14
N SER A 1000 -15.27 8.78 -25.54
CA SER A 1000 -14.44 9.93 -25.94
C SER A 1000 -14.97 11.26 -25.38
N SER A 1001 -14.15 12.31 -25.47
CA SER A 1001 -14.54 13.69 -25.19
C SER A 1001 -14.12 14.65 -26.30
N ALA A 1002 -14.88 15.71 -26.54
CA ALA A 1002 -14.46 16.73 -27.51
C ALA A 1002 -13.56 17.76 -26.83
N ILE A 1003 -14.00 18.24 -25.67
CA ILE A 1003 -13.27 19.20 -24.83
C ILE A 1003 -13.13 18.58 -23.43
N HIS A 1004 -11.89 18.45 -22.96
CA HIS A 1004 -11.57 17.93 -21.64
C HIS A 1004 -10.71 18.93 -20.84
N VAL A 1005 -11.20 19.36 -19.68
CA VAL A 1005 -10.39 20.11 -18.73
C VAL A 1005 -10.15 19.20 -17.54
N GLU A 1006 -8.90 18.93 -17.21
CA GLU A 1006 -8.55 17.98 -16.14
C GLU A 1006 -8.70 18.59 -14.74
N SER A 1007 -8.15 19.80 -14.55
CA SER A 1007 -8.27 20.60 -13.33
C SER A 1007 -9.55 21.47 -13.39
N ALA A 1008 -9.54 22.70 -12.87
CA ALA A 1008 -10.69 23.60 -12.93
C ALA A 1008 -10.65 24.52 -14.17
N LEU A 1009 -11.82 24.80 -14.75
CA LEU A 1009 -12.01 25.98 -15.61
C LEU A 1009 -12.40 27.17 -14.73
N LYS A 1010 -11.63 28.25 -14.77
CA LYS A 1010 -11.89 29.49 -14.03
C LYS A 1010 -12.11 30.64 -15.01
N VAL A 1011 -13.22 31.36 -14.86
CA VAL A 1011 -13.55 32.56 -15.63
C VAL A 1011 -13.88 33.67 -14.64
N SER A 1012 -13.15 34.78 -14.64
CA SER A 1012 -13.31 35.84 -13.65
C SER A 1012 -13.08 37.23 -14.22
N TRP A 1013 -13.62 38.27 -13.59
CA TRP A 1013 -13.36 39.69 -13.94
C TRP A 1013 -13.68 40.00 -15.41
N ASP A 1014 -14.98 40.18 -15.69
CA ASP A 1014 -15.49 40.64 -16.99
C ASP A 1014 -15.06 39.76 -18.18
N SER A 1015 -14.96 38.45 -17.96
CA SER A 1015 -14.37 37.49 -18.91
C SER A 1015 -15.37 36.45 -19.43
N LEU A 1016 -15.03 35.81 -20.55
CA LEU A 1016 -15.92 34.91 -21.31
C LEU A 1016 -15.25 33.60 -21.74
N PHE A 1017 -15.90 32.46 -21.48
CA PHE A 1017 -15.63 31.20 -22.19
C PHE A 1017 -16.84 30.78 -23.00
N ALA A 1018 -16.69 30.58 -24.32
CA ALA A 1018 -17.81 30.31 -25.21
C ALA A 1018 -17.58 29.12 -26.16
N VAL A 1019 -18.59 28.25 -26.27
CA VAL A 1019 -18.65 27.13 -27.23
C VAL A 1019 -19.91 27.30 -28.08
N MET A 1020 -19.73 27.80 -29.32
CA MET A 1020 -20.85 28.31 -30.12
C MET A 1020 -20.91 27.76 -31.55
N GLY A 1021 -22.07 27.25 -31.97
CA GLY A 1021 -22.28 26.87 -33.38
C GLY A 1021 -21.40 25.71 -33.86
N ASN A 1022 -20.92 24.84 -32.97
CA ASN A 1022 -20.09 23.70 -33.33
C ASN A 1022 -20.95 22.48 -33.69
N THR A 1023 -20.40 21.58 -34.51
CA THR A 1023 -21.04 20.32 -34.90
C THR A 1023 -20.28 19.13 -34.30
N PHE A 1024 -20.97 18.26 -33.57
CA PHE A 1024 -20.41 17.08 -32.92
C PHE A 1024 -20.87 15.79 -33.62
N HIS A 1025 -19.92 15.07 -34.21
CA HIS A 1025 -20.06 13.72 -34.77
C HIS A 1025 -19.26 12.72 -33.92
N MET A 1026 -19.61 12.61 -32.64
CA MET A 1026 -18.89 11.78 -31.68
C MET A 1026 -19.63 10.44 -31.52
N ASP A 1027 -19.01 9.32 -31.88
CA ASP A 1027 -19.62 8.00 -31.75
C ASP A 1027 -19.55 7.49 -30.28
N GLY A 1028 -20.54 6.72 -29.84
CA GLY A 1028 -20.52 6.04 -28.55
C GLY A 1028 -21.52 6.51 -27.49
N SER A 1029 -22.22 5.55 -26.87
CA SER A 1029 -23.15 5.81 -25.76
C SER A 1029 -22.47 6.27 -24.46
N ASP A 1030 -21.15 6.13 -24.32
CA ASP A 1030 -20.37 6.57 -23.15
C ASP A 1030 -19.56 7.86 -23.41
N THR A 1031 -19.82 8.55 -24.52
CA THR A 1031 -19.15 9.79 -24.90
C THR A 1031 -19.67 11.00 -24.10
N THR A 1032 -18.76 11.87 -23.69
CA THR A 1032 -19.08 13.14 -23.00
C THR A 1032 -18.47 14.31 -23.77
N LEU A 1033 -19.29 15.21 -24.33
CA LEU A 1033 -18.78 16.25 -25.23
C LEU A 1033 -17.81 17.23 -24.51
N ILE A 1034 -18.23 17.76 -23.36
CA ILE A 1034 -17.46 18.68 -22.53
C ILE A 1034 -17.38 18.10 -21.12
N ARG A 1035 -16.16 17.82 -20.66
CA ARG A 1035 -15.89 17.33 -19.30
C ARG A 1035 -14.95 18.30 -18.59
N LEU A 1036 -15.38 18.86 -17.46
CA LEU A 1036 -14.58 19.83 -16.68
C LEU A 1036 -14.27 19.28 -15.28
N GLY A 1037 -13.04 18.86 -15.05
CA GLY A 1037 -12.54 18.35 -13.77
C GLY A 1037 -12.42 16.82 -13.69
N ARG A 1038 -11.77 16.36 -12.62
CA ARG A 1038 -11.75 14.96 -12.14
C ARG A 1038 -12.67 14.75 -10.93
N PRO A 1039 -13.14 13.52 -10.69
CA PRO A 1039 -13.72 13.16 -9.41
C PRO A 1039 -12.70 13.41 -8.29
N ARG A 1040 -13.12 14.00 -7.16
CA ARG A 1040 -12.34 14.21 -5.93
C ARG A 1040 -11.28 15.34 -5.92
N ILE A 1041 -11.25 16.21 -6.93
CA ILE A 1041 -10.58 17.54 -6.84
C ILE A 1041 -11.63 18.59 -6.41
N SER A 1042 -11.26 19.64 -5.68
CA SER A 1042 -12.19 20.55 -5.00
C SER A 1042 -13.16 21.34 -5.91
N LEU A 1043 -12.84 21.59 -7.20
CA LEU A 1043 -13.65 22.45 -8.08
C LEU A 1043 -13.60 22.06 -9.57
N SER A 1044 -14.75 21.98 -10.24
CA SER A 1044 -14.88 21.70 -11.69
C SER A 1044 -14.95 22.97 -12.54
N LEU A 1045 -15.78 23.92 -12.12
CA LEU A 1045 -16.03 25.18 -12.85
C LEU A 1045 -16.23 26.33 -11.86
N SER A 1046 -15.54 27.45 -12.12
CA SER A 1046 -15.67 28.71 -11.38
C SER A 1046 -15.94 29.87 -12.34
N VAL A 1047 -17.03 30.60 -12.13
CA VAL A 1047 -17.41 31.78 -12.91
C VAL A 1047 -17.69 32.92 -11.95
N LEU A 1048 -16.84 33.95 -11.94
CA LEU A 1048 -16.81 34.97 -10.89
C LEU A 1048 -16.79 36.39 -11.47
N ASN A 1049 -17.27 37.38 -10.70
CA ASN A 1049 -17.09 38.81 -10.98
C ASN A 1049 -17.50 39.21 -12.40
N ASN A 1050 -18.81 39.24 -12.67
CA ASN A 1050 -19.41 39.69 -13.93
C ASN A 1050 -18.93 38.90 -15.17
N SER A 1051 -18.68 37.60 -15.00
CA SER A 1051 -18.15 36.73 -16.06
C SER A 1051 -19.16 35.71 -16.56
N ALA A 1052 -18.91 35.13 -17.74
CA ALA A 1052 -19.84 34.20 -18.35
C ALA A 1052 -19.18 32.96 -18.98
N VAL A 1053 -19.90 31.83 -18.87
CA VAL A 1053 -19.67 30.62 -19.67
C VAL A 1053 -20.87 30.40 -20.57
N VAL A 1054 -20.67 30.34 -21.88
CA VAL A 1054 -21.77 30.31 -22.87
C VAL A 1054 -21.64 29.11 -23.82
N ILE A 1055 -22.61 28.21 -23.80
CA ILE A 1055 -22.73 27.07 -24.72
C ILE A 1055 -23.97 27.26 -25.57
N ARG A 1056 -23.80 27.66 -26.84
CA ARG A 1056 -24.93 28.13 -27.65
C ARG A 1056 -24.96 27.60 -29.09
N GLY A 1057 -26.13 27.16 -29.55
CA GLY A 1057 -26.36 26.89 -30.98
C GLY A 1057 -25.58 25.70 -31.54
N ASN A 1058 -25.13 24.77 -30.69
CA ASN A 1058 -24.37 23.60 -31.14
C ASN A 1058 -25.29 22.46 -31.61
N VAL A 1059 -24.79 21.62 -32.51
CA VAL A 1059 -25.55 20.50 -33.09
C VAL A 1059 -24.85 19.17 -32.76
N VAL A 1060 -25.59 18.22 -32.18
CA VAL A 1060 -25.09 16.88 -31.82
C VAL A 1060 -25.81 15.82 -32.66
N LEU A 1061 -25.08 15.18 -33.58
CA LEU A 1061 -25.66 14.34 -34.64
C LEU A 1061 -25.79 12.85 -34.27
N LYS A 1062 -25.09 12.42 -33.21
CA LYS A 1062 -25.01 11.03 -32.73
C LYS A 1062 -25.44 10.93 -31.25
N PRO A 1063 -25.86 9.76 -30.78
CA PRO A 1063 -26.13 9.55 -29.35
C PRO A 1063 -24.87 9.75 -28.50
N VAL A 1064 -24.98 10.47 -27.39
CA VAL A 1064 -23.90 10.69 -26.42
C VAL A 1064 -24.42 10.56 -24.99
N LYS A 1065 -23.54 10.36 -24.01
CA LYS A 1065 -23.93 10.28 -22.59
C LYS A 1065 -24.29 11.66 -22.05
N TYR A 1066 -23.32 12.58 -22.07
CA TYR A 1066 -23.44 13.92 -21.51
C TYR A 1066 -22.96 14.99 -22.49
N PHE A 1067 -23.62 16.15 -22.51
CA PHE A 1067 -23.10 17.31 -23.24
C PHE A 1067 -22.09 18.02 -22.35
N LEU A 1068 -22.52 18.46 -21.16
CA LEU A 1068 -21.65 19.04 -20.15
C LEU A 1068 -21.68 18.19 -18.87
N TYR A 1069 -20.50 17.73 -18.43
CA TYR A 1069 -20.32 16.98 -17.19
C TYR A 1069 -19.30 17.65 -16.26
N LEU A 1070 -19.75 17.92 -15.03
CA LEU A 1070 -18.97 18.49 -13.93
C LEU A 1070 -18.87 17.46 -12.79
N PRO A 1071 -17.79 16.67 -12.68
CA PRO A 1071 -17.63 15.69 -11.60
C PRO A 1071 -17.49 16.27 -10.19
N SER A 1072 -17.07 17.54 -10.05
CA SER A 1072 -16.82 18.25 -8.80
C SER A 1072 -17.66 19.54 -8.72
N ALA A 1073 -17.39 20.41 -7.73
CA ALA A 1073 -18.22 21.57 -7.43
C ALA A 1073 -18.30 22.59 -8.59
N LEU A 1074 -19.47 23.23 -8.73
CA LEU A 1074 -19.74 24.35 -9.63
C LEU A 1074 -19.88 25.62 -8.79
N HIS A 1075 -19.13 26.68 -9.09
CA HIS A 1075 -19.26 28.00 -8.45
C HIS A 1075 -19.60 29.07 -9.49
N VAL A 1076 -20.67 29.81 -9.26
CA VAL A 1076 -21.09 30.95 -10.08
C VAL A 1076 -21.46 32.10 -9.15
N GLU A 1077 -20.64 33.15 -9.10
CA GLU A 1077 -20.80 34.22 -8.11
C GLU A 1077 -20.61 35.63 -8.68
N SER A 1078 -21.21 36.61 -7.99
CA SER A 1078 -21.04 38.05 -8.24
C SER A 1078 -21.43 38.44 -9.67
N TRP A 1079 -22.74 38.45 -9.97
CA TRP A 1079 -23.29 38.83 -11.29
C TRP A 1079 -22.79 37.96 -12.46
N SER A 1080 -22.42 36.71 -12.18
CA SER A 1080 -21.88 35.80 -13.20
C SER A 1080 -22.92 34.82 -13.74
N ALA A 1081 -22.67 34.26 -14.92
CA ALA A 1081 -23.65 33.38 -15.58
C ALA A 1081 -23.05 32.15 -16.26
N VAL A 1082 -23.75 31.02 -16.16
CA VAL A 1082 -23.58 29.85 -17.04
C VAL A 1082 -24.81 29.72 -17.93
N VAL A 1083 -24.63 29.85 -19.24
CA VAL A 1083 -25.70 29.90 -20.24
C VAL A 1083 -25.60 28.70 -21.19
N PHE A 1084 -26.63 27.88 -21.25
CA PHE A 1084 -26.77 26.74 -22.16
C PHE A 1084 -28.00 26.94 -23.04
N GLN A 1085 -27.81 27.43 -24.27
CA GLN A 1085 -28.90 27.96 -25.08
C GLN A 1085 -28.99 27.43 -26.51
N GLY A 1086 -30.17 27.03 -26.96
CA GLY A 1086 -30.43 26.81 -28.39
C GLY A 1086 -29.66 25.64 -29.02
N ASN A 1087 -29.27 24.63 -28.24
CA ASN A 1087 -28.53 23.46 -28.75
C ASN A 1087 -29.51 22.40 -29.29
N ASP A 1088 -29.17 21.75 -30.42
CA ASP A 1088 -29.93 20.65 -31.04
C ASP A 1088 -29.21 19.33 -30.81
N MET A 1089 -29.84 18.44 -30.05
CA MET A 1089 -29.27 17.16 -29.63
C MET A 1089 -30.12 16.00 -30.13
N ARG A 1090 -29.46 14.99 -30.73
CA ARG A 1090 -30.15 13.78 -31.20
C ARG A 1090 -30.64 12.90 -30.06
N GLU A 1091 -29.72 12.31 -29.30
CA GLU A 1091 -30.02 11.41 -28.17
C GLU A 1091 -28.97 11.63 -27.09
N ILE A 1092 -29.41 11.77 -25.84
CA ILE A 1092 -28.53 12.09 -24.70
C ILE A 1092 -29.03 11.46 -23.40
N VAL A 1093 -28.15 11.12 -22.45
CA VAL A 1093 -28.59 10.71 -21.10
C VAL A 1093 -28.97 11.93 -20.25
N ALA A 1094 -28.11 12.96 -20.25
CA ALA A 1094 -28.39 14.29 -19.70
C ALA A 1094 -27.60 15.37 -20.46
N ALA A 1095 -28.23 16.50 -20.79
CA ALA A 1095 -27.53 17.62 -21.41
C ALA A 1095 -26.58 18.32 -20.41
N PHE A 1096 -27.03 18.47 -19.17
CA PHE A 1096 -26.24 19.07 -18.09
C PHE A 1096 -26.20 18.12 -16.89
N LEU A 1097 -25.01 17.75 -16.43
CA LEU A 1097 -24.82 16.95 -15.22
C LEU A 1097 -23.77 17.60 -14.30
N SER A 1098 -24.22 18.01 -13.10
CA SER A 1098 -23.34 18.31 -11.97
C SER A 1098 -23.32 17.14 -10.99
N GLY A 1099 -22.14 16.60 -10.74
CA GLY A 1099 -21.89 15.45 -9.87
C GLY A 1099 -21.63 15.82 -8.39
N PHE A 1100 -21.43 17.10 -8.10
CA PHE A 1100 -21.25 17.63 -6.74
C PHE A 1100 -22.04 18.94 -6.51
N HIS A 1101 -21.96 19.50 -5.29
CA HIS A 1101 -22.67 20.73 -4.92
C HIS A 1101 -22.42 21.87 -5.92
N SER A 1102 -23.52 22.53 -6.31
CA SER A 1102 -23.48 23.75 -7.13
C SER A 1102 -23.76 24.95 -6.24
N TYR A 1103 -22.94 25.99 -6.31
CA TYR A 1103 -23.04 27.23 -5.54
C TYR A 1103 -23.29 28.38 -6.51
N ILE A 1104 -24.46 29.01 -6.42
CA ILE A 1104 -24.85 30.13 -7.30
C ILE A 1104 -25.26 31.29 -6.39
N TYR A 1105 -24.38 32.28 -6.28
CA TYR A 1105 -24.50 33.35 -5.28
C TYR A 1105 -24.42 34.76 -5.87
N TYR A 1106 -25.01 35.72 -5.17
CA TYR A 1106 -24.88 37.15 -5.41
C TYR A 1106 -25.29 37.56 -6.83
N ASN A 1107 -26.60 37.50 -7.13
CA ASN A 1107 -27.18 37.88 -8.43
C ASN A 1107 -26.64 37.08 -9.63
N SER A 1108 -26.29 35.81 -9.41
CA SER A 1108 -25.72 34.93 -10.43
C SER A 1108 -26.72 33.93 -10.99
N TRP A 1109 -26.44 33.42 -12.20
CA TRP A 1109 -27.42 32.65 -12.98
C TRP A 1109 -26.88 31.34 -13.54
N LEU A 1110 -27.70 30.30 -13.46
CA LEU A 1110 -27.59 29.11 -14.31
C LEU A 1110 -28.82 29.06 -15.24
N GLN A 1111 -28.61 29.28 -16.53
CA GLN A 1111 -29.67 29.36 -17.53
C GLN A 1111 -29.58 28.23 -18.55
N LEU A 1112 -30.64 27.44 -18.67
CA LEU A 1112 -30.78 26.38 -19.66
C LEU A 1112 -32.02 26.67 -20.54
N SER A 1113 -31.83 27.24 -21.74
CA SER A 1113 -32.96 27.76 -22.53
C SER A 1113 -33.00 27.39 -24.01
N GLY A 1114 -34.21 27.17 -24.54
CA GLY A 1114 -34.42 27.02 -26.00
C GLY A 1114 -33.78 25.79 -26.64
N ASN A 1115 -33.44 24.76 -25.88
CA ASN A 1115 -32.74 23.58 -26.41
C ASN A 1115 -33.72 22.55 -26.97
N LEU A 1116 -33.30 21.82 -28.02
CA LEU A 1116 -34.07 20.76 -28.65
C LEU A 1116 -33.39 19.40 -28.41
N CYS A 1117 -34.15 18.43 -27.89
CA CYS A 1117 -33.71 17.05 -27.74
C CYS A 1117 -34.64 16.11 -28.54
N ARG A 1118 -34.12 15.50 -29.61
CA ARG A 1118 -34.91 14.70 -30.58
C ARG A 1118 -35.26 13.29 -30.09
N VAL A 1119 -34.56 12.80 -29.08
CA VAL A 1119 -34.86 11.57 -28.34
C VAL A 1119 -34.73 11.91 -26.87
N SER A 1120 -35.78 11.62 -26.09
CA SER A 1120 -35.85 12.02 -24.70
C SER A 1120 -34.71 11.45 -23.86
N PRO A 1121 -34.17 12.25 -22.92
CA PRO A 1121 -33.16 11.77 -22.02
C PRO A 1121 -33.67 10.65 -21.12
N SER A 1122 -32.81 9.65 -20.86
CA SER A 1122 -33.16 8.50 -20.02
C SER A 1122 -33.23 8.85 -18.53
N GLU A 1123 -32.50 9.89 -18.08
CA GLU A 1123 -32.52 10.37 -16.70
C GLU A 1123 -33.31 11.67 -16.55
N ALA A 1124 -32.77 12.78 -17.05
CA ALA A 1124 -33.44 14.10 -17.16
C ALA A 1124 -32.63 14.98 -18.12
N PHE A 1125 -33.23 16.06 -18.63
CA PHE A 1125 -32.47 17.03 -19.44
C PHE A 1125 -31.34 17.68 -18.66
N ALA A 1126 -31.60 18.11 -17.42
CA ALA A 1126 -30.60 18.63 -16.49
C ALA A 1126 -30.65 17.90 -15.13
N VAL A 1127 -29.47 17.53 -14.62
CA VAL A 1127 -29.29 16.79 -13.36
C VAL A 1127 -28.27 17.49 -12.47
N VAL A 1128 -28.62 17.72 -11.20
CA VAL A 1128 -27.70 18.24 -10.18
C VAL A 1128 -27.68 17.31 -8.96
N ARG A 1129 -26.47 16.90 -8.55
CA ARG A 1129 -26.21 16.04 -7.38
C ARG A 1129 -25.15 16.66 -6.47
N PRO A 1130 -25.30 16.67 -5.14
CA PRO A 1130 -26.53 16.41 -4.40
C PRO A 1130 -27.56 17.54 -4.55
N ALA A 1131 -27.10 18.80 -4.49
CA ALA A 1131 -27.96 19.97 -4.28
C ALA A 1131 -27.41 21.23 -4.97
N VAL A 1132 -28.28 22.23 -5.13
CA VAL A 1132 -27.95 23.59 -5.61
C VAL A 1132 -28.08 24.55 -4.43
N ASN A 1133 -27.05 25.28 -4.07
CA ASN A 1133 -27.10 26.36 -3.07
C ASN A 1133 -27.31 27.69 -3.78
N LEU A 1134 -28.26 28.50 -3.27
CA LEU A 1134 -28.69 29.74 -3.92
C LEU A 1134 -28.69 30.92 -2.94
N ARG A 1135 -28.09 32.05 -3.34
CA ARG A 1135 -28.15 33.34 -2.61
C ARG A 1135 -28.45 34.47 -3.58
N ASP A 1136 -29.63 35.08 -3.47
CA ASP A 1136 -30.07 36.18 -4.35
C ASP A 1136 -29.86 35.84 -5.84
N SER A 1137 -30.06 34.58 -6.23
CA SER A 1137 -29.60 34.01 -7.50
C SER A 1137 -30.63 33.08 -8.12
N THR A 1138 -30.52 32.84 -9.42
CA THR A 1138 -31.57 32.17 -10.20
C THR A 1138 -31.07 30.97 -10.99
N VAL A 1139 -31.80 29.85 -10.91
CA VAL A 1139 -31.72 28.75 -11.88
C VAL A 1139 -32.94 28.84 -12.80
N SER A 1140 -32.72 29.09 -14.09
CA SER A 1140 -33.78 29.21 -15.10
C SER A 1140 -33.71 28.07 -16.11
N VAL A 1141 -34.79 27.31 -16.27
CA VAL A 1141 -34.93 26.27 -17.29
C VAL A 1141 -36.15 26.59 -18.16
N SER A 1142 -35.94 27.17 -19.35
CA SER A 1142 -37.05 27.75 -20.13
C SER A 1142 -37.05 27.43 -21.63
N GLY A 1143 -38.23 27.22 -22.23
CA GLY A 1143 -38.36 27.09 -23.68
C GLY A 1143 -37.70 25.82 -24.28
N ASN A 1144 -37.39 24.81 -23.48
CA ASN A 1144 -36.75 23.58 -23.97
C ASN A 1144 -37.79 22.59 -24.50
N GLN A 1145 -37.45 21.88 -25.59
CA GLN A 1145 -38.34 20.94 -26.26
C GLN A 1145 -37.72 19.54 -26.28
N LEU A 1146 -38.43 18.55 -25.72
CA LEU A 1146 -38.01 17.14 -25.73
C LEU A 1146 -38.98 16.31 -26.56
N MET A 1147 -38.47 15.37 -27.36
CA MET A 1147 -39.29 14.41 -28.10
C MET A 1147 -39.28 13.06 -27.37
N SER A 1148 -40.44 12.56 -26.92
CA SER A 1148 -40.57 11.36 -26.08
C SER A 1148 -41.54 10.36 -26.68
N SER A 1149 -41.15 9.09 -26.81
CA SER A 1149 -42.11 8.01 -27.15
C SER A 1149 -43.08 7.70 -26.00
N LYS A 1150 -42.73 8.05 -24.75
CA LYS A 1150 -43.54 7.81 -23.54
C LYS A 1150 -44.50 8.95 -23.19
N GLY A 1151 -44.50 10.04 -23.97
CA GLY A 1151 -45.35 11.23 -23.74
C GLY A 1151 -44.98 12.11 -22.53
N THR A 1152 -44.11 11.65 -21.63
CA THR A 1152 -43.58 12.44 -20.50
C THR A 1152 -42.06 12.29 -20.41
N SER A 1153 -41.37 13.32 -19.92
CA SER A 1153 -39.92 13.30 -19.66
C SER A 1153 -39.53 14.30 -18.56
N LYS A 1154 -38.43 14.04 -17.84
CA LYS A 1154 -37.94 14.91 -16.77
C LYS A 1154 -37.07 16.04 -17.35
N MET A 1155 -37.43 17.28 -17.07
CA MET A 1155 -36.70 18.46 -17.52
C MET A 1155 -35.57 18.83 -16.54
N LEU A 1156 -35.86 18.85 -15.23
CA LEU A 1156 -34.88 19.13 -14.19
C LEU A 1156 -35.01 18.12 -13.05
N ARG A 1157 -33.87 17.65 -12.55
CA ARG A 1157 -33.76 16.79 -11.36
C ARG A 1157 -32.70 17.27 -10.39
N ILE A 1158 -33.10 17.54 -9.15
CA ILE A 1158 -32.23 17.89 -8.02
C ILE A 1158 -32.43 16.83 -6.93
N TYR A 1159 -31.36 16.22 -6.45
CA TYR A 1159 -31.45 15.02 -5.59
C TYR A 1159 -31.73 15.33 -4.12
N ALA A 1160 -31.18 16.42 -3.59
CA ALA A 1160 -31.24 16.79 -2.18
C ALA A 1160 -31.56 18.28 -1.99
N GLY A 1161 -32.06 18.61 -0.79
CA GLY A 1161 -32.26 20.00 -0.38
C GLY A 1161 -30.95 20.77 -0.28
N PRO A 1162 -30.98 22.11 -0.36
CA PRO A 1162 -29.80 22.95 -0.25
C PRO A 1162 -29.27 22.92 1.19
N SER A 1163 -27.96 23.03 1.35
CA SER A 1163 -27.36 23.39 2.63
C SER A 1163 -27.50 24.88 2.93
N ASP A 1164 -27.72 25.70 1.88
CA ASP A 1164 -27.73 27.15 1.95
C ASP A 1164 -28.66 27.75 0.87
N LEU A 1165 -29.76 28.34 1.32
CA LEU A 1165 -30.79 28.95 0.48
C LEU A 1165 -31.24 30.28 1.09
N THR A 1166 -30.94 31.38 0.42
CA THR A 1166 -31.35 32.74 0.82
C THR A 1166 -31.86 33.50 -0.41
N ASN A 1167 -33.15 33.82 -0.48
CA ASN A 1167 -33.74 34.57 -1.61
C ASN A 1167 -33.38 34.00 -3.01
N GLY A 1168 -33.24 32.68 -3.10
CA GLY A 1168 -32.91 31.97 -4.34
C GLY A 1168 -34.17 31.55 -5.09
N ALA A 1169 -34.14 31.60 -6.42
CA ALA A 1169 -35.28 31.23 -7.26
C ALA A 1169 -34.93 30.09 -8.22
N ILE A 1170 -35.79 29.08 -8.30
CA ILE A 1170 -35.81 28.10 -9.39
C ILE A 1170 -37.04 28.37 -10.25
N VAL A 1171 -36.83 28.71 -11.52
CA VAL A 1171 -37.91 29.04 -12.46
C VAL A 1171 -37.85 28.11 -13.66
N ALA A 1172 -38.96 27.45 -13.96
CA ALA A 1172 -39.12 26.66 -15.16
C ALA A 1172 -40.30 27.17 -15.97
N ALA A 1173 -40.13 27.46 -17.27
CA ALA A 1173 -41.19 28.07 -18.07
C ALA A 1173 -41.23 27.57 -19.50
N CYS A 1174 -42.44 27.28 -20.01
CA CYS A 1174 -42.68 26.87 -21.39
C CYS A 1174 -41.75 25.74 -21.91
N ASN A 1175 -41.54 24.72 -21.07
CA ASN A 1175 -40.83 23.51 -21.47
C ASN A 1175 -41.82 22.48 -21.99
N THR A 1176 -41.58 21.93 -23.18
CA THR A 1176 -42.54 21.05 -23.87
C THR A 1176 -41.99 19.65 -24.09
N VAL A 1177 -42.89 18.66 -24.09
CA VAL A 1177 -42.61 17.29 -24.53
C VAL A 1177 -43.54 16.97 -25.69
N ASN A 1178 -42.98 16.60 -26.85
CA ASN A 1178 -43.71 16.42 -28.12
C ASN A 1178 -44.56 17.65 -28.53
N GLY A 1179 -44.17 18.86 -28.11
CA GLY A 1179 -44.91 20.09 -28.40
C GLY A 1179 -46.13 20.35 -27.50
N GLY A 1180 -46.34 19.58 -26.42
CA GLY A 1180 -47.37 19.80 -25.40
C GLY A 1180 -46.84 19.82 -23.96
N ASP A 1181 -47.74 19.91 -22.99
CA ASP A 1181 -47.46 20.03 -21.55
C ASP A 1181 -47.11 18.68 -20.88
N GLY A 1182 -45.97 18.09 -21.27
CA GLY A 1182 -45.52 16.79 -20.76
C GLY A 1182 -44.21 16.80 -19.94
N ALA A 1183 -43.67 17.98 -19.62
CA ALA A 1183 -42.42 18.13 -18.88
C ALA A 1183 -42.61 17.92 -17.37
N LYS A 1184 -41.80 17.05 -16.76
CA LYS A 1184 -41.79 16.78 -15.32
C LYS A 1184 -40.58 17.41 -14.64
N TYR A 1185 -40.73 17.77 -13.37
CA TYR A 1185 -39.68 18.35 -12.55
C TYR A 1185 -39.58 17.57 -11.23
N ASP A 1186 -38.36 17.24 -10.84
CA ASP A 1186 -38.04 16.49 -9.62
C ASP A 1186 -37.18 17.42 -8.77
N ILE A 1187 -37.84 18.35 -8.06
CA ILE A 1187 -37.24 19.44 -7.30
C ILE A 1187 -37.70 19.30 -5.84
N PRO A 1188 -36.77 19.26 -4.86
CA PRO A 1188 -37.13 19.24 -3.45
C PRO A 1188 -38.00 20.45 -3.06
N SER A 1189 -39.01 20.22 -2.22
CA SER A 1189 -40.02 21.23 -1.84
C SER A 1189 -39.43 22.50 -1.19
N VAL A 1190 -38.23 22.41 -0.61
CA VAL A 1190 -37.49 23.51 0.00
C VAL A 1190 -37.11 24.64 -0.96
N TYR A 1191 -37.06 24.41 -2.28
CA TYR A 1191 -36.63 25.41 -3.27
C TYR A 1191 -37.71 26.41 -3.74
N ASP A 1192 -38.98 26.23 -3.34
CA ASP A 1192 -40.14 27.04 -3.78
C ASP A 1192 -40.13 27.37 -5.29
N ALA A 1193 -40.09 26.30 -6.11
CA ALA A 1193 -39.89 26.42 -7.55
C ALA A 1193 -41.14 26.95 -8.29
N THR A 1194 -40.96 27.95 -9.14
CA THR A 1194 -42.02 28.49 -10.01
C THR A 1194 -42.04 27.74 -11.34
N ILE A 1195 -43.14 27.04 -11.65
CA ILE A 1195 -43.30 26.27 -12.89
C ILE A 1195 -44.43 26.87 -13.71
N LEU A 1196 -44.12 27.38 -14.90
CA LEU A 1196 -45.04 28.06 -15.80
C LEU A 1196 -45.27 27.28 -17.10
N THR A 1197 -46.51 27.25 -17.54
CA THR A 1197 -46.90 26.64 -18.83
C THR A 1197 -46.62 27.60 -20.00
N CYS A 1198 -46.65 27.10 -21.24
CA CYS A 1198 -46.45 27.97 -22.42
C CYS A 1198 -47.59 28.97 -22.67
N SER A 1199 -48.74 28.84 -21.98
CA SER A 1199 -49.89 29.73 -22.12
C SER A 1199 -49.90 30.86 -21.09
N GLU A 1200 -49.03 30.82 -20.08
CA GLU A 1200 -48.91 31.83 -19.04
C GLU A 1200 -48.01 33.01 -19.47
N PRO A 1201 -48.26 34.22 -18.95
CA PRO A 1201 -47.47 35.41 -19.30
C PRO A 1201 -45.99 35.23 -18.92
N CYS A 1202 -45.08 35.68 -19.81
CA CYS A 1202 -43.64 35.57 -19.61
C CYS A 1202 -43.18 36.29 -18.33
N VAL A 1203 -42.53 35.55 -17.42
CA VAL A 1203 -41.89 36.12 -16.24
C VAL A 1203 -40.47 36.58 -16.62
N LEU A 1204 -40.09 37.81 -16.25
CA LEU A 1204 -38.78 38.41 -16.58
C LEU A 1204 -37.60 37.48 -16.25
N ALA A 1205 -37.64 36.80 -15.11
CA ALA A 1205 -36.61 35.85 -14.65
C ALA A 1205 -36.39 34.63 -15.57
N THR A 1206 -37.26 34.41 -16.56
CA THR A 1206 -37.16 33.31 -17.55
C THR A 1206 -36.42 33.70 -18.82
N SER A 1207 -36.28 35.01 -19.08
CA SER A 1207 -35.94 35.55 -20.41
C SER A 1207 -34.89 36.67 -20.39
N CYS A 1208 -34.76 37.43 -19.29
CA CYS A 1208 -33.85 38.57 -19.21
C CYS A 1208 -33.03 38.53 -17.91
N PHE A 1209 -31.72 38.77 -18.02
CA PHE A 1209 -30.85 38.99 -16.87
C PHE A 1209 -31.25 40.34 -16.21
N PRO A 1210 -31.55 40.40 -14.89
CA PRO A 1210 -31.79 41.65 -14.21
C PRO A 1210 -30.50 42.49 -14.24
N ALA A 1211 -30.64 43.77 -14.61
CA ALA A 1211 -29.53 44.71 -14.72
C ALA A 1211 -28.89 45.02 -13.37
#